data_AF-A0A1I8HHD9-F1
#
_entry.id   AF-A0A1I8HHD9-F1
#
_cell.length_a   1.000
_cell.length_b   1.000
_cell.length_c   1.000
_cell.angle_alpha   90.00
_cell.angle_beta   90.00
_cell.angle_gamma   90.00
#
_symmetry.space_group_name_H-M   'P 1'
#
loop_
_entity.id
_entity.type
_entity.pdbx_description
1 polymer ?
#
loop_
_entity_poly.entity_id
_entity_poly.type
_entity_poly.pdbx_seq_one_letter_code
_entity_poly.pdbx_strand_id
1 'polypeptide(L)'
;YFQPTILALVFASLAAIAVSVAATAAAASDDVLVSDAVAFPRSDGSGDSLSWEAAESGGHQKVPLGGQLSIRLYGRGLQALDRLAFANTHHDNGLCLDAKLPTSFRLKPGETGLTAVAMVTVPSDLVPMPSGGYLLLCLHGNWTTKVAKKSDSTEEHRWRYPGGSDGGPRFYVTKETLPLWAKICFTVALMLLSGLFSGLNLGLMALDIGELKIICRAGSPSERAHAKRIIPVRKRGNFLLCSLLLGNVVVNTTLSIILSSLIGDGITTVIAASLGIVLFGEIIPQAVCTRHGLAIGAFTLPITILFMALTAPISFPLSVLLDKILGQDLRQVYDRNKLKEFIANQNLERTEANIILGALSLQNKTIGQVMRGLSEVYMLPAETLIDSFTVEQIRETGFTRIPIYDRERSNIISVLNFKDLTIVSRDAPMRVDLVCEYFNRKVHSVMDTDTLDSALKLFLSNRVHMAIVRHRETDAIGVEVNEESTVGMVTLEDILEEIIQEEIEDETDVSSQPSHRPPPRAPRVSWRELALAGSTGMQVPAQLRMAAVHCLAIQHSDLFGKRVIPEIVLERMFQEKVLIKHMFIHGDDDRNTIYRRGVPADYAVFILEGRIRLSIGVEDLNFEATVFTLLGAKTLLPVRDLHHHRPSALAEQPGELHKLPAFLPDYWAMAQQNLQYLRLSRAQYAALLRIADAVKPLDGTSAEGAAELDELLSNLFGSLFPRMGSEPRKA
;
A
#
# COMPACT_ATOMS: atom_id res chain seq x y z
N TYR A 1 22.61 -9.35 46.13
CA TYR A 1 23.41 -9.34 47.36
C TYR A 1 22.76 -10.24 48.39
N PHE A 2 23.12 -11.53 48.42
CA PHE A 2 22.97 -12.39 49.59
C PHE A 2 24.04 -13.50 49.50
N GLN A 3 24.85 -13.63 50.54
CA GLN A 3 26.09 -14.39 50.60
C GLN A 3 25.84 -15.91 50.77
N PRO A 4 26.33 -16.78 49.86
CA PRO A 4 26.43 -18.22 50.09
C PRO A 4 27.60 -18.62 51.00
N THR A 5 28.46 -17.66 51.38
CA THR A 5 29.63 -17.89 52.24
C THR A 5 29.28 -18.14 53.72
N ILE A 6 28.14 -17.64 54.21
CA ILE A 6 27.76 -17.82 55.62
C ILE A 6 27.21 -19.23 55.87
N LEU A 7 26.48 -19.80 54.91
CA LEU A 7 25.94 -21.17 55.04
C LEU A 7 27.07 -22.21 55.03
N ALA A 8 28.08 -22.03 54.17
CA ALA A 8 29.26 -22.91 54.11
C ALA A 8 30.10 -22.86 55.39
N LEU A 9 30.23 -21.69 56.02
CA LEU A 9 30.94 -21.53 57.31
C LEU A 9 30.17 -22.17 58.48
N VAL A 10 28.83 -22.15 58.46
CA VAL A 10 27.99 -22.79 59.49
C VAL A 10 28.02 -24.32 59.37
N PHE A 11 28.02 -24.87 58.16
CA PHE A 11 28.16 -26.32 57.96
C PHE A 11 29.58 -26.84 58.27
N ALA A 12 30.63 -26.08 57.94
CA ALA A 12 32.01 -26.44 58.28
C ALA A 12 32.27 -26.41 59.80
N SER A 13 31.63 -25.50 60.53
CA SER A 13 31.75 -25.40 61.99
C SER A 13 30.95 -26.47 62.72
N LEU A 14 29.78 -26.88 62.20
CA LEU A 14 29.02 -28.03 62.74
C LEU A 14 29.74 -29.37 62.54
N ALA A 15 30.40 -29.58 61.40
CA ALA A 15 31.20 -30.79 61.15
C ALA A 15 32.45 -30.87 62.05
N ALA A 16 33.11 -29.73 62.31
CA ALA A 16 34.24 -29.67 63.23
C ALA A 16 33.85 -29.94 64.71
N ILE A 17 32.63 -29.54 65.11
CA ILE A 17 32.11 -29.80 66.47
C ILE A 17 31.69 -31.27 66.62
N ALA A 18 31.11 -31.90 65.59
CA ALA A 18 30.75 -33.32 65.61
C ALA A 18 31.98 -34.25 65.72
N VAL A 19 33.09 -33.90 65.06
CA VAL A 19 34.36 -34.66 65.16
C VAL A 19 35.03 -34.47 66.53
N SER A 20 34.87 -33.31 67.17
CA SER A 20 35.41 -33.06 68.52
C SER A 20 34.69 -33.86 69.62
N VAL A 21 33.40 -34.17 69.45
CA VAL A 21 32.60 -34.96 70.42
C VAL A 21 32.82 -36.47 70.26
N ALA A 22 33.16 -36.97 69.07
CA ALA A 22 33.53 -38.38 68.87
C ALA A 22 34.96 -38.70 69.36
N ALA A 23 35.85 -37.71 69.41
CA ALA A 23 37.25 -37.90 69.78
C ALA A 23 37.51 -38.07 71.29
N THR A 24 36.53 -37.75 72.16
CA THR A 24 36.65 -37.85 73.62
C THR A 24 36.19 -39.20 74.20
N ALA A 25 35.68 -40.12 73.38
CA ALA A 25 35.22 -41.44 73.81
C ALA A 25 36.09 -42.60 73.28
N ALA A 26 37.42 -42.50 73.37
CA ALA A 26 38.34 -43.64 73.23
C ALA A 26 39.75 -43.24 73.71
N ALA A 27 39.90 -43.07 75.01
CA ALA A 27 41.20 -42.93 75.66
C ALA A 27 41.57 -44.29 76.30
N ALA A 28 42.17 -45.19 75.51
CA ALA A 28 43.07 -46.28 75.94
C ALA A 28 43.27 -47.33 74.81
N SER A 29 44.20 -47.09 73.88
CA SER A 29 44.90 -48.14 73.10
C SER A 29 46.00 -47.50 72.25
N ASP A 30 47.19 -48.11 72.24
CA ASP A 30 48.39 -47.68 71.48
C ASP A 30 48.39 -48.20 70.02
N ASP A 31 47.23 -48.52 69.44
CA ASP A 31 47.13 -49.11 68.11
C ASP A 31 47.13 -48.03 67.00
N VAL A 32 47.83 -48.31 65.89
CA VAL A 32 47.83 -47.45 64.69
C VAL A 32 46.46 -47.56 64.02
N LEU A 33 45.67 -46.50 64.09
CA LEU A 33 44.32 -46.44 63.52
C LEU A 33 44.27 -45.34 62.46
N VAL A 34 44.04 -45.73 61.20
CA VAL A 34 43.79 -44.78 60.11
C VAL A 34 42.28 -44.58 60.01
N SER A 35 41.82 -43.37 60.33
CA SER A 35 40.39 -43.05 60.33
C SER A 35 39.91 -42.64 58.94
N ASP A 36 40.73 -41.93 58.17
CA ASP A 36 40.36 -41.46 56.83
C ASP A 36 41.60 -41.14 55.96
N ALA A 37 41.43 -41.16 54.65
CA ALA A 37 42.44 -40.80 53.67
C ALA A 37 41.85 -39.87 52.60
N VAL A 38 42.39 -38.66 52.51
CA VAL A 38 41.93 -37.64 51.56
C VAL A 38 43.05 -37.30 50.59
N ALA A 39 42.80 -37.42 49.29
CA ALA A 39 43.69 -36.95 48.24
C ALA A 39 43.41 -35.48 47.89
N PHE A 40 44.46 -34.72 47.66
CA PHE A 40 44.42 -33.33 47.22
C PHE A 40 45.31 -33.17 45.98
N PRO A 41 44.87 -32.48 44.91
CA PRO A 41 45.75 -32.13 43.79
C PRO A 41 46.87 -31.19 44.25
N ARG A 42 48.04 -31.27 43.61
CA ARG A 42 49.16 -30.36 43.89
C ARG A 42 48.79 -28.95 43.45
N SER A 43 48.74 -28.00 44.39
CA SER A 43 48.51 -26.58 44.10
C SER A 43 49.76 -25.91 43.53
N ASP A 44 50.11 -26.23 42.28
CA ASP A 44 51.07 -25.43 41.52
C ASP A 44 50.30 -24.30 40.84
N GLY A 45 49.98 -23.22 41.58
CA GLY A 45 49.76 -21.85 41.11
C GLY A 45 48.88 -21.55 39.88
N SER A 46 48.17 -22.52 39.32
CA SER A 46 47.32 -22.41 38.14
C SER A 46 45.95 -22.96 38.52
N GLY A 47 44.95 -22.11 38.40
CA GLY A 47 43.60 -22.38 38.86
C GLY A 47 42.90 -23.38 37.95
N ASP A 48 43.11 -24.66 38.22
CA ASP A 48 42.22 -25.74 37.77
C ASP A 48 41.54 -26.34 39.00
N SER A 49 40.37 -25.79 39.34
CA SER A 49 39.47 -26.39 40.32
C SER A 49 38.78 -27.61 39.69
N LEU A 50 39.47 -28.75 39.67
CA LEU A 50 38.83 -30.05 39.48
C LEU A 50 37.84 -30.24 40.64
N SER A 51 36.56 -30.25 40.31
CA SER A 51 35.46 -30.48 41.23
C SER A 51 35.57 -31.91 41.81
N TRP A 52 35.45 -32.03 43.13
CA TRP A 52 35.44 -33.33 43.81
C TRP A 52 34.14 -33.47 44.59
N GLU A 53 33.29 -34.40 44.18
CA GLU A 53 32.15 -34.87 44.99
C GLU A 53 32.67 -35.84 46.05
N ALA A 54 32.60 -35.45 47.32
CA ALA A 54 32.66 -36.39 48.43
C ALA A 54 31.27 -37.05 48.56
N ALA A 55 31.17 -38.36 48.34
CA ALA A 55 29.92 -39.09 48.53
C ALA A 55 29.64 -39.30 50.03
N GLU A 56 28.38 -39.13 50.45
CA GLU A 56 27.90 -39.11 51.85
C GLU A 56 27.99 -40.44 52.61
N SER A 57 28.58 -41.51 52.06
CA SER A 57 28.84 -42.74 52.82
C SER A 57 29.91 -43.59 52.14
N GLY A 58 31.07 -43.73 52.80
CA GLY A 58 32.19 -44.54 52.33
C GLY A 58 33.17 -43.78 51.43
N GLY A 59 34.36 -43.51 51.95
CA GLY A 59 35.43 -42.71 51.32
C GLY A 59 35.81 -43.17 49.92
N HIS A 60 35.19 -42.53 48.92
CA HIS A 60 35.44 -42.76 47.50
C HIS A 60 35.85 -41.44 46.85
N GLN A 61 37.09 -41.38 46.38
CA GLN A 61 37.61 -40.22 45.66
C GLN A 61 37.94 -40.63 44.22
N LYS A 62 37.33 -39.92 43.26
CA LYS A 62 37.69 -40.06 41.84
C LYS A 62 39.10 -39.48 41.66
N VAL A 63 39.89 -39.97 40.70
CA VAL A 63 41.25 -39.46 40.45
C VAL A 63 41.58 -39.57 38.95
N PRO A 64 42.07 -38.50 38.29
CA PRO A 64 42.51 -38.57 36.89
C PRO A 64 43.82 -39.36 36.75
N LEU A 65 43.91 -40.18 35.69
CA LEU A 65 45.12 -40.91 35.33
C LEU A 65 46.30 -39.96 35.07
N GLY A 66 47.47 -40.27 35.65
CA GLY A 66 48.73 -39.53 35.41
C GLY A 66 48.91 -38.25 36.24
N GLY A 67 47.96 -37.88 37.09
CA GLY A 67 48.07 -36.71 37.96
C GLY A 67 49.05 -36.90 39.13
N GLN A 68 49.79 -35.83 39.49
CA GLN A 68 50.47 -35.73 40.79
C GLN A 68 49.46 -35.31 41.86
N LEU A 69 49.30 -36.14 42.88
CA LEU A 69 48.38 -35.92 43.98
C LEU A 69 49.14 -35.98 45.30
N SER A 70 48.67 -35.22 46.28
CA SER A 70 49.10 -35.31 47.66
C SER A 70 48.02 -36.04 48.45
N ILE A 71 48.30 -37.26 48.92
CA ILE A 71 47.39 -38.02 49.78
C ILE A 71 47.71 -37.68 51.22
N ARG A 72 46.75 -37.15 51.96
CA ARG A 72 46.83 -36.88 53.39
C ARG A 72 45.99 -37.91 54.15
N LEU A 73 46.66 -38.66 55.00
CA LEU A 73 46.07 -39.62 55.93
C LEU A 73 45.79 -38.94 57.26
N TYR A 74 44.67 -39.31 57.87
CA TYR A 74 44.24 -38.88 59.19
C TYR A 74 44.11 -40.12 60.10
N GLY A 75 44.62 -40.04 61.32
CA GLY A 75 44.64 -41.20 62.21
C GLY A 75 45.57 -41.04 63.41
N ARG A 76 45.62 -42.04 64.29
CA ARG A 76 46.54 -42.09 65.45
C ARG A 76 47.69 -43.05 65.15
N GLY A 77 48.89 -42.74 65.65
CA GLY A 77 50.07 -43.60 65.48
C GLY A 77 50.72 -43.56 64.09
N LEU A 78 50.40 -42.55 63.26
CA LEU A 78 50.87 -42.45 61.88
C LEU A 78 52.40 -42.26 61.74
N GLN A 79 53.11 -41.95 62.83
CA GLN A 79 54.57 -41.86 62.84
C GLN A 79 55.27 -43.21 62.64
N ALA A 80 54.57 -44.33 62.84
CA ALA A 80 55.10 -45.68 62.63
C ALA A 80 55.03 -46.15 61.16
N LEU A 81 54.49 -45.32 60.26
CA LEU A 81 54.31 -45.62 58.84
C LEU A 81 55.40 -44.94 57.99
N ASP A 82 55.99 -45.70 57.07
CA ASP A 82 57.09 -45.23 56.23
C ASP A 82 56.68 -45.00 54.77
N ARG A 83 55.85 -45.91 54.22
CA ARG A 83 55.56 -45.94 52.77
C ARG A 83 54.09 -46.27 52.48
N LEU A 84 53.66 -45.85 51.30
CA LEU A 84 52.30 -46.01 50.77
C LEU A 84 52.38 -46.59 49.36
N ALA A 85 51.53 -47.57 49.04
CA ALA A 85 51.45 -48.20 47.73
C ALA A 85 49.99 -48.47 47.35
N PHE A 86 49.72 -48.66 46.06
CA PHE A 86 48.41 -49.05 45.57
C PHE A 86 48.38 -50.56 45.27
N ALA A 87 47.27 -51.21 45.62
CA ALA A 87 47.01 -52.61 45.32
C ALA A 87 45.61 -52.81 44.72
N ASN A 88 45.44 -53.91 43.99
CA ASN A 88 44.16 -54.27 43.40
C ASN A 88 43.34 -55.21 44.29
N THR A 89 43.99 -56.00 45.16
CA THR A 89 43.37 -57.04 45.99
C THR A 89 43.96 -57.11 47.38
N HIS A 90 43.21 -57.70 48.30
CA HIS A 90 43.55 -57.83 49.72
C HIS A 90 43.00 -59.13 50.30
N HIS A 91 43.72 -59.72 51.27
CA HIS A 91 43.37 -60.96 51.95
C HIS A 91 42.53 -60.67 53.21
N ASP A 92 41.53 -61.51 53.53
CA ASP A 92 40.64 -61.38 54.71
C ASP A 92 41.35 -61.05 56.04
N ASN A 93 42.64 -61.36 56.16
CA ASN A 93 43.47 -61.12 57.35
C ASN A 93 44.09 -59.71 57.45
N GLY A 94 43.77 -58.75 56.56
CA GLY A 94 44.40 -57.43 56.64
C GLY A 94 45.68 -57.27 55.80
N LEU A 95 46.12 -58.30 55.06
CA LEU A 95 47.33 -58.30 54.22
C LEU A 95 47.03 -57.98 52.75
N CYS A 96 47.80 -57.05 52.18
CA CYS A 96 47.71 -56.72 50.75
C CYS A 96 48.51 -57.72 49.91
N LEU A 97 47.90 -58.31 48.88
CA LEU A 97 48.56 -59.19 47.90
C LEU A 97 48.35 -58.58 46.52
N ASP A 98 49.43 -58.15 45.84
CA ASP A 98 49.74 -58.47 44.42
C ASP A 98 50.92 -57.66 43.82
N ALA A 99 51.41 -58.16 42.67
CA ALA A 99 52.67 -57.94 41.91
C ALA A 99 53.21 -56.53 41.59
N LYS A 100 52.67 -55.43 42.13
CA LYS A 100 53.16 -54.05 41.86
C LYS A 100 53.42 -53.20 43.12
N LEU A 101 53.93 -53.82 44.18
CA LEU A 101 54.50 -53.14 45.36
C LEU A 101 55.84 -52.35 45.16
N PRO A 102 56.59 -52.36 44.03
CA PRO A 102 57.86 -51.63 43.99
C PRO A 102 57.70 -50.11 43.85
N THR A 103 56.56 -49.59 43.38
CA THR A 103 56.28 -48.15 43.35
C THR A 103 55.69 -47.68 44.67
N SER A 104 56.53 -47.66 45.71
CA SER A 104 56.16 -47.17 47.03
C SER A 104 56.47 -45.68 47.19
N PHE A 105 55.50 -44.89 47.65
CA PHE A 105 55.64 -43.46 47.93
C PHE A 105 55.99 -43.24 49.41
N ARG A 106 56.94 -42.35 49.70
CA ARG A 106 57.36 -42.06 51.08
C ARG A 106 56.33 -41.18 51.79
N LEU A 107 55.91 -41.58 52.98
CA LEU A 107 55.04 -40.79 53.86
C LEU A 107 55.89 -39.81 54.68
N LYS A 108 55.42 -38.56 54.80
CA LYS A 108 55.96 -37.57 55.73
C LYS A 108 54.95 -37.36 56.86
N PRO A 109 55.23 -37.77 58.11
CA PRO A 109 54.33 -37.49 59.23
C PRO A 109 54.29 -35.98 59.51
N GLY A 110 53.10 -35.48 59.84
CA GLY A 110 52.90 -34.11 60.31
C GLY A 110 53.32 -33.94 61.76
N GLU A 111 53.58 -32.69 62.16
CA GLU A 111 54.14 -32.33 63.48
C GLU A 111 53.33 -32.85 64.68
N THR A 112 52.02 -33.06 64.51
CA THR A 112 51.10 -33.52 65.56
C THR A 112 50.93 -35.05 65.62
N GLY A 113 51.58 -35.82 64.73
CA GLY A 113 51.45 -37.29 64.66
C GLY A 113 50.06 -37.82 64.28
N LEU A 114 49.10 -36.92 64.10
CA LEU A 114 47.69 -37.18 63.74
C LEU A 114 47.43 -37.15 62.23
N THR A 115 48.42 -36.68 61.46
CA THR A 115 48.34 -36.58 59.99
C THR A 115 49.63 -37.07 59.35
N ALA A 116 49.55 -37.65 58.16
CA ALA A 116 50.71 -37.98 57.33
C ALA A 116 50.41 -37.65 55.87
N VAL A 117 51.38 -37.09 55.15
CA VAL A 117 51.21 -36.68 53.75
C VAL A 117 52.18 -37.46 52.86
N ALA A 118 51.65 -38.08 51.80
CA ALA A 118 52.42 -38.72 50.75
C ALA A 118 52.20 -37.99 49.41
N MET A 119 53.27 -37.75 48.68
CA MET A 119 53.19 -37.27 47.30
C MET A 119 53.18 -38.49 46.38
N VAL A 120 52.13 -38.61 45.58
CA VAL A 120 51.79 -39.80 44.81
C VAL A 120 51.55 -39.42 43.37
N THR A 121 52.17 -40.15 42.44
CA THR A 121 51.88 -40.03 41.01
C THR A 121 51.16 -41.30 40.60
N VAL A 122 49.95 -41.21 40.06
CA VAL A 122 49.20 -42.40 39.64
C VAL A 122 49.83 -42.96 38.36
N PRO A 123 50.42 -44.17 38.39
CA PRO A 123 51.06 -44.74 37.20
C PRO A 123 50.06 -44.92 36.05
N SER A 124 50.46 -44.53 34.84
CA SER A 124 49.67 -44.65 33.61
C SER A 124 49.40 -46.11 33.20
N ASP A 125 50.18 -47.06 33.73
CA ASP A 125 50.12 -48.50 33.43
C ASP A 125 49.14 -49.29 34.33
N LEU A 126 48.32 -48.58 35.11
CA LEU A 126 47.23 -49.18 35.88
C LEU A 126 46.02 -49.36 34.95
N VAL A 127 45.84 -50.57 34.44
CA VAL A 127 44.64 -50.96 33.70
C VAL A 127 43.55 -51.28 34.72
N PRO A 128 42.51 -50.44 34.89
CA PRO A 128 41.35 -50.85 35.68
C PRO A 128 40.66 -52.02 34.98
N MET A 129 40.30 -53.05 35.76
CA MET A 129 39.46 -54.15 35.28
C MET A 129 38.18 -53.61 34.61
N PRO A 130 37.61 -54.31 33.60
CA PRO A 130 36.54 -53.81 32.74
C PRO A 130 35.20 -53.51 33.47
N SER A 131 35.11 -53.78 34.77
CA SER A 131 33.99 -53.42 35.64
C SER A 131 34.47 -52.51 36.77
N GLY A 132 34.68 -51.21 36.48
CA GLY A 132 34.82 -50.16 37.50
C GLY A 132 35.81 -50.46 38.63
N GLY A 133 37.05 -50.85 38.30
CA GLY A 133 38.07 -51.20 39.28
C GLY A 133 38.41 -50.04 40.23
N TYR A 134 38.30 -50.29 41.53
CA TYR A 134 38.80 -49.41 42.58
C TYR A 134 40.26 -49.77 42.93
N LEU A 135 41.07 -48.78 43.28
CA LEU A 135 42.40 -48.96 43.83
C LEU A 135 42.33 -48.93 45.36
N LEU A 136 42.94 -49.93 46.01
CA LEU A 136 43.08 -50.02 47.46
C LEU A 136 44.40 -49.37 47.88
N LEU A 137 44.37 -48.67 49.02
CA LEU A 137 45.54 -48.01 49.60
C LEU A 137 46.23 -48.92 50.64
N CYS A 138 47.44 -49.38 50.36
CA CYS A 138 48.23 -50.22 51.27
C CYS A 138 49.34 -49.40 51.94
N LEU A 139 49.51 -49.61 53.25
CA LEU A 139 50.44 -48.85 54.08
C LEU A 139 51.52 -49.77 54.65
N HIS A 140 52.76 -49.29 54.64
CA HIS A 140 53.93 -49.97 55.17
C HIS A 140 54.40 -49.30 56.45
N GLY A 141 54.55 -50.08 57.52
CA GLY A 141 55.06 -49.58 58.80
C GLY A 141 55.28 -50.69 59.83
N ASN A 142 55.78 -50.30 61.00
CA ASN A 142 55.91 -51.19 62.13
C ASN A 142 54.60 -51.20 62.93
N TRP A 143 53.77 -52.21 62.66
CA TRP A 143 52.49 -52.40 63.36
C TRP A 143 52.72 -53.13 64.68
N THR A 144 52.31 -52.53 65.81
CA THR A 144 52.36 -53.17 67.12
C THR A 144 51.15 -54.08 67.31
N THR A 145 51.24 -55.35 66.90
CA THR A 145 50.16 -56.32 67.19
C THR A 145 50.46 -57.12 68.46
N LYS A 146 49.53 -57.15 69.41
CA LYS A 146 49.48 -58.16 70.50
C LYS A 146 49.09 -59.56 69.99
N VAL A 147 49.62 -60.02 68.86
CA VAL A 147 49.57 -61.43 68.45
C VAL A 147 50.78 -61.71 67.56
N ALA A 148 51.92 -62.01 68.17
CA ALA A 148 53.05 -62.63 67.49
C ALA A 148 53.34 -63.97 68.18
N LYS A 149 52.76 -65.05 67.66
CA LYS A 149 53.35 -66.39 67.81
C LYS A 149 54.03 -66.76 66.49
N LYS A 150 55.37 -66.63 66.55
CA LYS A 150 56.44 -67.44 65.94
C LYS A 150 56.36 -67.85 64.46
N SER A 151 57.48 -67.57 63.77
CA SER A 151 57.91 -67.91 62.39
C SER A 151 57.06 -67.26 61.29
N ASP A 152 57.59 -66.61 60.26
CA ASP A 152 58.91 -66.71 59.65
C ASP A 152 59.28 -65.39 58.95
N SER A 153 60.54 -65.23 58.61
CA SER A 153 61.10 -64.04 57.99
C SER A 153 60.70 -63.88 56.52
N THR A 154 59.76 -62.99 56.22
CA THR A 154 59.61 -62.34 54.92
C THR A 154 59.17 -60.87 55.09
N GLU A 155 59.72 -59.96 54.28
CA GLU A 155 59.36 -58.53 54.28
C GLU A 155 57.86 -58.28 53.97
N GLU A 156 57.13 -59.32 53.56
CA GLU A 156 55.71 -59.30 53.19
C GLU A 156 54.77 -58.93 54.35
N HIS A 157 55.15 -59.14 55.62
CA HIS A 157 54.26 -58.90 56.76
C HIS A 157 54.10 -57.43 57.19
N ARG A 158 54.78 -56.47 56.53
CA ARG A 158 54.70 -55.03 56.88
C ARG A 158 53.68 -54.21 56.10
N TRP A 159 53.13 -54.76 55.01
CA TRP A 159 52.11 -54.07 54.20
C TRP A 159 50.70 -54.47 54.65
N ARG A 160 49.93 -53.50 55.14
CA ARG A 160 48.54 -53.72 55.57
C ARG A 160 47.59 -52.73 54.95
N TYR A 161 46.38 -53.21 54.69
CA TYR A 161 45.26 -52.36 54.36
C TYR A 161 44.62 -51.86 55.66
N PRO A 162 44.38 -50.54 55.80
CA PRO A 162 43.82 -49.97 57.02
C PRO A 162 42.33 -50.26 57.25
N GLY A 163 41.62 -50.85 56.28
CA GLY A 163 40.21 -51.19 56.43
C GLY A 163 40.01 -52.54 57.12
N GLY A 164 39.22 -52.57 58.19
CA GLY A 164 38.64 -53.80 58.74
C GLY A 164 37.55 -54.38 57.83
N SER A 165 36.67 -55.24 58.37
CA SER A 165 35.52 -55.81 57.66
C SER A 165 34.60 -54.76 57.02
N ASP A 166 34.63 -53.54 57.54
CA ASP A 166 33.72 -52.46 57.17
C ASP A 166 34.23 -51.59 56.00
N GLY A 167 35.38 -51.96 55.41
CA GLY A 167 35.90 -51.36 54.19
C GLY A 167 36.65 -50.04 54.40
N GLY A 168 37.93 -50.03 54.03
CA GLY A 168 38.77 -48.82 54.03
C GLY A 168 38.60 -47.91 52.79
N PRO A 169 39.43 -46.87 52.65
CA PRO A 169 39.34 -45.89 51.56
C PRO A 169 39.66 -46.51 50.19
N ARG A 170 38.81 -46.25 49.19
CA ARG A 170 38.93 -46.76 47.81
C ARG A 170 38.98 -45.62 46.80
N PHE A 171 39.84 -45.73 45.78
CA PHE A 171 39.97 -44.70 44.73
C PHE A 171 39.43 -45.20 43.39
N TYR A 172 38.65 -44.37 42.69
CA TYR A 172 38.15 -44.69 41.35
C TYR A 172 38.91 -43.92 40.28
N VAL A 173 39.43 -44.64 39.30
CA VAL A 173 40.17 -44.04 38.19
C VAL A 173 39.23 -43.87 37.00
N THR A 174 38.96 -42.62 36.61
CA THR A 174 38.16 -42.32 35.41
C THR A 174 39.07 -42.17 34.20
N LYS A 175 38.75 -42.88 33.11
CA LYS A 175 39.41 -42.71 31.81
C LYS A 175 38.54 -41.79 30.95
N GLU A 176 39.11 -40.68 30.47
CA GLU A 176 38.43 -39.88 29.45
C GLU A 176 38.33 -40.66 28.13
N THR A 177 37.13 -40.76 27.58
CA THR A 177 36.79 -41.68 26.47
C THR A 177 37.06 -41.11 25.08
N LEU A 178 37.35 -39.81 24.93
CA LEU A 178 37.58 -39.16 23.64
C LEU A 178 38.86 -38.29 23.67
N PRO A 179 39.72 -38.36 22.63
CA PRO A 179 40.89 -37.49 22.55
C PRO A 179 40.46 -36.02 22.32
N LEU A 180 41.26 -35.08 22.83
CA LEU A 180 40.92 -33.65 22.86
C LEU A 180 40.64 -33.08 21.45
N TRP A 181 41.40 -33.49 20.43
CA TRP A 181 41.16 -33.10 19.05
C TRP A 181 39.80 -33.56 18.53
N ALA A 182 39.36 -34.77 18.91
CA ALA A 182 38.06 -35.29 18.50
C ALA A 182 36.92 -34.55 19.20
N LYS A 183 37.10 -34.17 20.48
CA LYS A 183 36.14 -33.31 21.19
C LYS A 183 36.00 -31.95 20.51
N ILE A 184 37.11 -31.28 20.13
CA ILE A 184 37.06 -30.00 19.42
C ILE A 184 36.37 -30.14 18.06
N CYS A 185 36.75 -31.13 17.26
CA CYS A 185 36.11 -31.38 15.95
C CYS A 185 34.61 -31.63 16.11
N PHE A 186 34.21 -32.39 17.11
CA PHE A 186 32.80 -32.70 17.38
C PHE A 186 32.03 -31.47 17.87
N THR A 187 32.62 -30.64 18.73
CA THR A 187 32.04 -29.35 19.16
C THR A 187 31.82 -28.41 17.97
N VAL A 188 32.79 -28.27 17.07
CA VAL A 188 32.66 -27.42 15.88
C VAL A 188 31.56 -27.93 14.96
N ALA A 189 31.49 -29.26 14.75
CA ALA A 189 30.44 -29.87 13.95
C ALA A 189 29.03 -29.66 14.54
N LEU A 190 28.87 -29.83 15.86
CA LEU A 190 27.61 -29.58 16.56
C LEU A 190 27.22 -28.10 16.55
N MET A 191 28.17 -27.18 16.66
CA MET A 191 27.92 -25.74 16.56
C MET A 191 27.39 -25.35 15.18
N LEU A 192 27.96 -25.89 14.10
CA LEU A 192 27.47 -25.67 12.74
C LEU A 192 26.07 -26.26 12.53
N LEU A 193 25.81 -27.44 13.09
CA LEU A 193 24.52 -28.11 12.99
C LEU A 193 23.43 -27.38 13.78
N SER A 194 23.76 -26.85 14.96
CA SER A 194 22.92 -25.97 15.78
C SER A 194 22.52 -24.71 14.98
N GLY A 195 23.53 -24.02 14.42
CA GLY A 195 23.33 -22.86 13.55
C GLY A 195 22.42 -23.15 12.37
N LEU A 196 22.62 -24.30 11.73
CA LEU A 196 21.81 -24.73 10.60
C LEU A 196 20.33 -24.94 11.00
N PHE A 197 20.05 -25.66 12.08
CA PHE A 197 18.67 -25.91 12.50
C PHE A 197 17.95 -24.66 12.99
N SER A 198 18.64 -23.85 13.79
CA SER A 198 18.13 -22.58 14.29
C SER A 198 17.85 -21.61 13.13
N GLY A 199 18.78 -21.49 12.19
CA GLY A 199 18.64 -20.65 11.01
C GLY A 199 17.56 -21.12 10.03
N LEU A 200 17.50 -22.42 9.74
CA LEU A 200 16.48 -22.99 8.85
C LEU A 200 15.08 -22.90 9.44
N ASN A 201 14.94 -22.99 10.76
CA ASN A 201 13.64 -22.82 11.42
C ASN A 201 13.07 -21.44 11.09
N LEU A 202 13.83 -20.37 11.35
CA LEU A 202 13.36 -19.02 11.03
C LEU A 202 13.29 -18.77 9.52
N GLY A 203 14.30 -19.20 8.77
CA GLY A 203 14.39 -18.97 7.32
C GLY A 203 13.28 -19.65 6.53
N LEU A 204 13.03 -20.96 6.75
CA LEU A 204 11.98 -21.68 6.03
C LEU A 204 10.57 -21.30 6.51
N MET A 205 10.41 -20.90 7.77
CA MET A 205 9.11 -20.44 8.30
C MET A 205 8.76 -19.01 7.85
N ALA A 206 9.76 -18.16 7.59
CA ALA A 206 9.54 -16.83 7.02
C ALA A 206 9.03 -16.87 5.58
N LEU A 207 9.30 -17.96 4.86
CA LEU A 207 8.90 -18.13 3.46
C LEU A 207 7.42 -18.57 3.36
N ASP A 208 6.56 -17.72 2.81
CA ASP A 208 5.15 -18.01 2.56
C ASP A 208 4.92 -18.84 1.28
N ILE A 209 3.92 -19.71 1.31
CA ILE A 209 3.59 -20.61 0.20
C ILE A 209 3.00 -19.84 -0.99
N GLY A 210 2.31 -18.72 -0.74
CA GLY A 210 1.86 -17.80 -1.78
C GLY A 210 3.06 -17.21 -2.54
N GLU A 211 3.99 -16.61 -1.80
CA GLU A 211 5.24 -16.06 -2.34
C GLU A 211 6.06 -17.12 -3.10
N LEU A 212 6.23 -18.33 -2.55
CA LEU A 212 6.94 -19.40 -3.26
C LEU A 212 6.29 -19.79 -4.60
N LYS A 213 4.95 -19.77 -4.68
CA LYS A 213 4.24 -20.05 -5.94
C LYS A 213 4.45 -18.93 -6.96
N ILE A 214 4.48 -17.68 -6.51
CA ILE A 214 4.78 -16.52 -7.35
C ILE A 214 6.21 -16.62 -7.87
N ILE A 215 7.20 -16.86 -7.00
CA ILE A 215 8.62 -17.04 -7.37
C ILE A 215 8.79 -18.21 -8.34
N CYS A 216 8.03 -19.31 -8.18
CA CYS A 216 8.07 -20.44 -9.10
C CYS A 216 7.59 -20.09 -10.52
N ARG A 217 6.73 -19.07 -10.69
CA ARG A 217 6.20 -18.64 -12.00
C ARG A 217 7.00 -17.48 -12.58
N ALA A 218 7.34 -16.49 -11.76
CA ALA A 218 7.90 -15.21 -12.18
C ALA A 218 9.40 -15.04 -11.89
N GLY A 219 10.00 -15.84 -10.99
CA GLY A 219 11.39 -15.68 -10.56
C GLY A 219 12.44 -16.04 -11.60
N SER A 220 13.72 -15.93 -11.25
CA SER A 220 14.84 -16.37 -12.10
C SER A 220 14.90 -17.91 -12.24
N PRO A 221 15.57 -18.48 -13.27
CA PRO A 221 15.58 -19.93 -13.49
C PRO A 221 16.15 -20.75 -12.30
N SER A 222 17.14 -20.21 -11.57
CA SER A 222 17.69 -20.83 -10.36
C SER A 222 16.71 -20.75 -9.18
N GLU A 223 16.08 -19.60 -8.94
CA GLU A 223 15.09 -19.40 -7.88
C GLU A 223 13.85 -20.27 -8.08
N ARG A 224 13.39 -20.45 -9.33
CA ARG A 224 12.28 -21.35 -9.66
C ARG A 224 12.59 -22.79 -9.26
N ALA A 225 13.81 -23.25 -9.53
CA ALA A 225 14.25 -24.60 -9.16
C ALA A 225 14.32 -24.78 -7.64
N HIS A 226 14.84 -23.78 -6.92
CA HIS A 226 14.91 -23.78 -5.45
C HIS A 226 13.52 -23.76 -4.80
N ALA A 227 12.63 -22.86 -5.24
CA ALA A 227 11.26 -22.77 -4.74
C ALA A 227 10.49 -24.08 -4.96
N LYS A 228 10.59 -24.68 -6.15
CA LYS A 228 9.89 -25.94 -6.47
C LYS A 228 10.31 -27.10 -5.55
N ARG A 229 11.57 -27.14 -5.12
CA ARG A 229 12.07 -28.16 -4.19
C ARG A 229 11.61 -27.94 -2.74
N ILE A 230 11.43 -26.70 -2.30
CA ILE A 230 11.05 -26.35 -0.92
C ILE A 230 9.54 -26.51 -0.66
N ILE A 231 8.69 -26.21 -1.65
CA ILE A 231 7.21 -26.28 -1.54
C ILE A 231 6.69 -27.55 -0.84
N PRO A 232 7.08 -28.79 -1.20
CA PRO A 232 6.53 -29.99 -0.56
C PRO A 232 6.86 -30.11 0.94
N VAL A 233 8.01 -29.60 1.35
CA VAL A 233 8.44 -29.60 2.77
C VAL A 233 7.69 -28.52 3.55
N ARG A 234 7.55 -27.32 2.98
CA ARG A 234 6.80 -26.20 3.60
C ARG A 234 5.30 -26.48 3.72
N LYS A 235 4.72 -27.28 2.81
CA LYS A 235 3.34 -27.78 2.91
C LYS A 235 3.08 -28.63 4.16
N ARG A 236 4.12 -29.11 4.85
CA ARG A 236 3.98 -29.77 6.16
C ARG A 236 4.64 -28.91 7.23
N GLY A 237 4.21 -27.64 7.32
CA GLY A 237 4.81 -26.60 8.16
C GLY A 237 4.98 -27.02 9.61
N ASN A 238 3.92 -27.53 10.25
CA ASN A 238 3.96 -27.97 11.65
C ASN A 238 4.91 -29.17 11.87
N PHE A 239 4.97 -30.11 10.94
CA PHE A 239 5.92 -31.23 11.00
C PHE A 239 7.37 -30.78 10.85
N LEU A 240 7.64 -29.84 9.94
CA LEU A 240 8.95 -29.23 9.75
C LEU A 240 9.37 -28.45 11.01
N LEU A 241 8.46 -27.64 11.57
CA LEU A 241 8.67 -26.83 12.78
C LEU A 241 9.04 -27.72 13.97
N CYS A 242 8.23 -28.76 14.26
CA CYS A 242 8.49 -29.68 15.35
C CYS A 242 9.82 -30.42 15.18
N SER A 243 10.16 -30.84 13.96
CA SER A 243 11.39 -31.57 13.68
C SER A 243 12.64 -30.70 13.86
N LEU A 244 12.63 -29.47 13.34
CA LEU A 244 13.76 -28.53 13.48
C LEU A 244 13.94 -28.03 14.91
N LEU A 245 12.85 -27.74 15.63
CA LEU A 245 12.92 -27.33 17.03
C LEU A 245 13.48 -28.44 17.93
N LEU A 246 13.00 -29.68 17.75
CA LEU A 246 13.51 -30.82 18.51
C LEU A 246 15.00 -31.04 18.22
N GLY A 247 15.42 -30.92 16.97
CA GLY A 247 16.83 -31.01 16.60
C GLY A 247 17.69 -29.93 17.23
N ASN A 248 17.22 -28.69 17.22
CA ASN A 248 17.92 -27.58 17.85
C ASN A 248 18.14 -27.84 19.36
N VAL A 249 17.10 -28.29 20.07
CA VAL A 249 17.18 -28.60 21.51
C VAL A 249 18.16 -29.74 21.78
N VAL A 250 18.12 -30.83 21.00
CA VAL A 250 19.03 -31.98 21.16
C VAL A 250 20.48 -31.57 20.88
N VAL A 251 20.73 -30.81 19.82
CA VAL A 251 22.10 -30.37 19.48
C VAL A 251 22.62 -29.37 20.51
N ASN A 252 21.81 -28.40 20.95
CA ASN A 252 22.24 -27.38 21.92
C ASN A 252 22.54 -27.97 23.30
N THR A 253 21.74 -28.94 23.75
CA THR A 253 21.99 -29.65 25.02
C THR A 253 23.25 -30.51 24.94
N THR A 254 23.42 -31.25 23.85
CA THR A 254 24.62 -32.08 23.62
C THR A 254 25.88 -31.20 23.54
N LEU A 255 25.81 -30.09 22.83
CA LEU A 255 26.88 -29.10 22.70
C LEU A 255 27.27 -28.50 24.07
N SER A 256 26.28 -28.17 24.90
CA SER A 256 26.52 -27.66 26.26
C SER A 256 27.27 -28.66 27.13
N ILE A 257 26.90 -29.94 27.07
CA ILE A 257 27.55 -31.02 27.86
C ILE A 257 29.00 -31.26 27.41
N ILE A 258 29.28 -31.20 26.10
CA ILE A 258 30.64 -31.40 25.60
C ILE A 258 31.51 -30.19 25.92
N LEU A 259 30.93 -28.98 25.82
CA LEU A 259 31.63 -27.74 26.12
C LEU A 259 31.96 -27.63 27.61
N SER A 260 31.11 -28.16 28.51
CA SER A 260 31.44 -28.27 29.92
C SER A 260 32.60 -29.23 30.18
N SER A 261 32.67 -30.36 29.46
CA SER A 261 33.81 -31.27 29.52
C SER A 261 35.11 -30.68 28.95
N LEU A 262 35.06 -29.66 28.11
CA LEU A 262 36.24 -29.04 27.47
C LEU A 262 36.85 -27.89 28.27
N ILE A 263 36.00 -27.06 28.90
CA ILE A 263 36.43 -25.84 29.61
C ILE A 263 36.64 -26.12 31.11
N GLY A 264 36.01 -27.17 31.65
CA GLY A 264 36.05 -27.52 33.07
C GLY A 264 34.82 -27.04 33.83
N ASP A 265 34.74 -27.35 35.14
CA ASP A 265 33.58 -27.00 35.95
C ASP A 265 33.71 -25.59 36.54
N GLY A 266 32.75 -24.71 36.22
CA GLY A 266 32.74 -23.34 36.75
C GLY A 266 31.69 -22.43 36.12
N ILE A 267 31.47 -21.27 36.75
CA ILE A 267 30.56 -20.22 36.25
C ILE A 267 31.06 -19.65 34.90
N THR A 268 32.38 -19.55 34.73
CA THR A 268 33.04 -19.13 33.49
C THR A 268 32.68 -20.04 32.32
N THR A 269 32.59 -21.35 32.55
CA THR A 269 32.18 -22.34 31.55
C THR A 269 30.73 -22.16 31.13
N VAL A 270 29.82 -21.94 32.08
CA VAL A 270 28.40 -21.71 31.78
C VAL A 270 28.22 -20.44 30.94
N ILE A 271 28.92 -19.36 31.30
CA ILE A 271 28.87 -18.09 30.56
C ILE A 271 29.46 -18.27 29.16
N ALA A 272 30.63 -18.88 29.03
CA ALA A 272 31.30 -19.10 27.76
C ALA A 272 30.46 -20.01 26.83
N ALA A 273 29.86 -21.07 27.37
CA ALA A 273 29.00 -21.97 26.63
C ALA A 273 27.71 -21.29 26.16
N SER A 274 27.05 -20.56 27.06
CA SER A 274 25.81 -19.83 26.74
C SER A 274 26.06 -18.75 25.68
N LEU A 275 27.12 -17.96 25.83
CA LEU A 275 27.45 -16.90 24.87
C LEU A 275 27.87 -17.49 23.50
N GLY A 276 28.64 -18.57 23.51
CA GLY A 276 29.07 -19.25 22.29
C GLY A 276 27.89 -19.81 21.50
N ILE A 277 26.95 -20.49 22.16
CA ILE A 277 25.75 -21.05 21.52
C ILE A 277 24.84 -19.93 21.01
N VAL A 278 24.59 -18.89 21.81
CA VAL A 278 23.70 -17.79 21.40
C VAL A 278 24.27 -17.01 20.21
N LEU A 279 25.56 -16.64 20.23
CA LEU A 279 26.15 -15.86 19.15
C LEU A 279 26.37 -16.70 17.88
N PHE A 280 27.07 -17.83 18.00
CA PHE A 280 27.50 -18.62 16.85
C PHE A 280 26.51 -19.71 16.44
N GLY A 281 25.71 -20.23 17.37
CA GLY A 281 24.70 -21.28 17.13
C GLY A 281 23.30 -20.74 16.85
N GLU A 282 22.97 -19.50 17.22
CA GLU A 282 21.62 -18.97 17.03
C GLU A 282 21.59 -17.65 16.27
N ILE A 283 22.10 -16.55 16.83
CA ILE A 283 21.90 -15.19 16.30
C ILE A 283 22.52 -15.02 14.91
N ILE A 284 23.80 -15.34 14.75
CA ILE A 284 24.50 -15.15 13.46
C ILE A 284 23.86 -16.04 12.37
N PRO A 285 23.67 -17.37 12.58
CA PRO A 285 23.04 -18.23 11.59
C PRO A 285 21.60 -17.83 11.24
N GLN A 286 20.79 -17.43 12.22
CA GLN A 286 19.42 -16.95 11.99
C GLN A 286 19.41 -15.69 11.13
N ALA A 287 20.28 -14.71 11.40
CA ALA A 287 20.37 -13.48 10.61
C ALA A 287 20.80 -13.74 9.14
N VAL A 288 21.64 -14.74 8.90
CA VAL A 288 22.04 -15.12 7.53
C VAL A 288 20.90 -15.85 6.82
N CYS A 289 20.22 -16.76 7.50
CA CYS A 289 19.11 -17.55 6.95
C CYS A 289 17.83 -16.74 6.71
N THR A 290 17.60 -15.62 7.40
CA THR A 290 16.49 -14.72 7.09
C THR A 290 16.71 -13.96 5.78
N ARG A 291 17.95 -13.56 5.48
CA ARG A 291 18.28 -12.86 4.23
C ARG A 291 18.39 -13.78 3.02
N HIS A 292 18.95 -14.97 3.19
CA HIS A 292 19.20 -15.93 2.10
C HIS A 292 18.41 -17.24 2.25
N GLY A 293 17.23 -17.19 2.88
CA GLY A 293 16.45 -18.36 3.27
C GLY A 293 16.07 -19.28 2.11
N LEU A 294 15.75 -18.72 0.93
CA LEU A 294 15.40 -19.50 -0.26
C LEU A 294 16.59 -20.33 -0.77
N ALA A 295 17.78 -19.73 -0.86
CA ALA A 295 18.99 -20.39 -1.36
C ALA A 295 19.52 -21.43 -0.36
N ILE A 296 19.65 -21.03 0.91
CA ILE A 296 20.16 -21.90 1.98
C ILE A 296 19.20 -23.07 2.20
N GLY A 297 17.89 -22.80 2.30
CA GLY A 297 16.87 -23.82 2.49
C GLY A 297 16.80 -24.85 1.36
N ALA A 298 17.07 -24.45 0.12
CA ALA A 298 17.09 -25.38 -1.01
C ALA A 298 18.36 -26.21 -1.07
N PHE A 299 19.51 -25.67 -0.67
CA PHE A 299 20.78 -26.39 -0.61
C PHE A 299 20.80 -27.42 0.53
N THR A 300 20.25 -27.05 1.69
CA THR A 300 20.24 -27.89 2.91
C THR A 300 19.05 -28.83 2.98
N LEU A 301 18.14 -28.76 2.01
CA LEU A 301 16.96 -29.61 1.90
C LEU A 301 17.20 -31.11 2.14
N PRO A 302 18.22 -31.78 1.56
CA PRO A 302 18.45 -33.21 1.83
C PRO A 302 18.80 -33.48 3.30
N ILE A 303 19.56 -32.58 3.94
CA ILE A 303 19.92 -32.67 5.36
C ILE A 303 18.65 -32.51 6.22
N THR A 304 17.80 -31.53 5.88
CA THR A 304 16.52 -31.29 6.56
C THR A 304 15.58 -32.49 6.41
N ILE A 305 15.50 -33.12 5.24
CA ILE A 305 14.67 -34.32 5.01
C ILE A 305 15.19 -35.52 5.81
N LEU A 306 16.51 -35.75 5.80
CA LEU A 306 17.13 -36.79 6.62
C LEU A 306 16.79 -36.59 8.10
N PHE A 307 16.91 -35.37 8.60
CA PHE A 307 16.64 -35.06 9.99
C PHE A 307 15.15 -35.17 10.34
N MET A 308 14.26 -34.67 9.48
CA MET A 308 12.81 -34.87 9.63
C MET A 308 12.45 -36.37 9.67
N ALA A 309 13.13 -37.21 8.90
CA ALA A 309 12.92 -38.67 8.95
C ALA A 309 13.43 -39.29 10.26
N LEU A 310 14.58 -38.83 10.77
CA LEU A 310 15.14 -39.30 12.06
C LEU A 310 14.26 -38.89 13.25
N THR A 311 13.74 -37.66 13.25
CA THR A 311 12.87 -37.16 14.33
C THR A 311 11.41 -37.54 14.17
N ALA A 312 11.02 -38.10 13.02
CA ALA A 312 9.65 -38.51 12.68
C ALA A 312 8.89 -39.27 13.79
N PRO A 313 9.46 -40.27 14.50
CA PRO A 313 8.71 -41.01 15.52
C PRO A 313 8.17 -40.11 16.65
N ILE A 314 8.83 -38.99 16.93
CA ILE A 314 8.43 -38.03 17.97
C ILE A 314 7.75 -36.80 17.35
N SER A 315 8.29 -36.26 16.25
CA SER A 315 7.78 -35.01 15.66
C SER A 315 6.46 -35.18 14.91
N PHE A 316 6.17 -36.36 14.36
CA PHE A 316 4.91 -36.64 13.65
C PHE A 316 3.67 -36.64 14.56
N PRO A 317 3.63 -37.36 15.70
CA PRO A 317 2.47 -37.30 16.59
C PRO A 317 2.30 -35.89 17.18
N LEU A 318 3.40 -35.18 17.46
CA LEU A 318 3.36 -33.81 17.94
C LEU A 318 2.77 -32.85 16.90
N SER A 319 3.15 -33.00 15.61
CA SER A 319 2.59 -32.16 14.55
C SER A 319 1.10 -32.42 14.31
N VAL A 320 0.65 -33.68 14.39
CA VAL A 320 -0.78 -34.03 14.28
C VAL A 320 -1.59 -33.45 15.45
N LEU A 321 -1.00 -33.42 16.65
CA LEU A 321 -1.62 -32.77 17.81
C LEU A 321 -1.75 -31.26 17.59
N LEU A 322 -0.69 -30.59 17.11
CA LEU A 322 -0.74 -29.17 16.76
C LEU A 322 -1.78 -28.88 15.68
N ASP A 323 -1.82 -29.68 14.61
CA ASP A 323 -2.77 -29.52 13.50
C ASP A 323 -4.24 -29.63 13.99
N LYS A 324 -4.52 -30.44 15.01
CA LYS A 324 -5.85 -30.58 15.61
C LYS A 324 -6.23 -29.41 16.53
N ILE A 325 -5.27 -28.81 17.22
CA ILE A 325 -5.51 -27.72 18.19
C ILE A 325 -5.56 -26.37 17.48
N LEU A 326 -4.63 -26.09 16.56
CA LEU A 326 -4.51 -24.81 15.86
C LEU A 326 -5.25 -24.78 14.51
N GLY A 327 -5.58 -25.93 13.94
CA GLY A 327 -6.09 -26.03 12.56
C GLY A 327 -4.96 -26.05 11.52
N GLN A 328 -5.26 -26.49 10.30
CA GLN A 328 -4.26 -26.56 9.22
C GLN A 328 -3.83 -25.15 8.77
N ASP A 329 -2.55 -24.83 8.92
CA ASP A 329 -1.87 -23.57 8.55
C ASP A 329 -1.91 -23.19 7.05
N LEU A 330 -2.78 -23.79 6.24
CA LEU A 330 -2.66 -23.82 4.79
C LEU A 330 -3.89 -23.38 4.02
N ARG A 331 -4.86 -22.77 4.72
CA ARG A 331 -5.97 -22.11 4.07
C ARG A 331 -6.07 -20.65 4.50
N GLN A 332 -4.98 -19.91 4.28
CA GLN A 332 -5.17 -18.51 3.87
C GLN A 332 -5.84 -18.54 2.49
N VAL A 333 -7.17 -18.70 2.49
CA VAL A 333 -7.97 -18.07 1.44
C VAL A 333 -7.57 -16.61 1.53
N TYR A 334 -6.83 -16.11 0.55
CA TYR A 334 -6.57 -14.68 0.48
C TYR A 334 -7.94 -14.01 0.42
N ASP A 335 -8.32 -13.41 1.54
CA ASP A 335 -9.51 -12.57 1.57
C ASP A 335 -9.29 -11.44 0.57
N ARG A 336 -10.33 -11.05 -0.16
CA ARG A 336 -10.22 -10.01 -1.20
C ARG A 336 -9.65 -8.72 -0.63
N ASN A 337 -9.95 -8.42 0.63
CA ASN A 337 -9.41 -7.28 1.36
C ASN A 337 -7.88 -7.40 1.57
N LYS A 338 -7.37 -8.59 1.91
CA LYS A 338 -5.93 -8.84 2.00
C LYS A 338 -5.25 -8.77 0.65
N LEU A 339 -5.92 -9.18 -0.44
CA LEU A 339 -5.40 -9.04 -1.80
C LEU A 339 -5.33 -7.56 -2.23
N LYS A 340 -6.35 -6.76 -1.89
CA LYS A 340 -6.34 -5.30 -2.10
C LYS A 340 -5.17 -4.65 -1.36
N GLU A 341 -4.96 -4.98 -0.09
CA GLU A 341 -3.83 -4.47 0.70
C GLU A 341 -2.48 -4.96 0.17
N PHE A 342 -2.38 -6.21 -0.26
CA PHE A 342 -1.16 -6.74 -0.84
C PHE A 342 -0.79 -6.00 -2.13
N ILE A 343 -1.75 -5.77 -3.03
CA ILE A 343 -1.52 -5.06 -4.29
C ILE A 343 -1.20 -3.58 -4.02
N ALA A 344 -1.90 -2.93 -3.09
CA ALA A 344 -1.64 -1.54 -2.71
C ALA A 344 -0.24 -1.32 -2.11
N ASN A 345 0.33 -2.34 -1.46
CA ASN A 345 1.66 -2.29 -0.86
C ASN A 345 2.80 -2.66 -1.83
N GLN A 346 2.50 -3.13 -3.03
CA GLN A 346 3.51 -3.34 -4.06
C GLN A 346 3.86 -2.00 -4.74
N ASN A 347 5.11 -1.86 -5.18
CA ASN A 347 5.58 -0.71 -5.98
C ASN A 347 5.01 -0.74 -7.41
N LEU A 348 3.68 -0.80 -7.54
CA LEU A 348 2.96 -0.59 -8.80
C LEU A 348 2.84 0.91 -9.06
N GLU A 349 2.72 1.27 -10.34
CA GLU A 349 2.35 2.63 -10.71
C GLU A 349 0.95 2.94 -10.16
N ARG A 350 0.76 4.15 -9.62
CA ARG A 350 -0.47 4.50 -8.87
C ARG A 350 -1.73 4.29 -9.71
N THR A 351 -1.67 4.61 -11.00
CA THR A 351 -2.77 4.44 -11.95
C THR A 351 -3.11 2.96 -12.17
N GLU A 352 -2.11 2.10 -12.34
CA GLU A 352 -2.32 0.65 -12.50
C GLU A 352 -2.94 0.03 -11.24
N ALA A 353 -2.44 0.42 -10.06
CA ALA A 353 -2.97 -0.04 -8.79
C ALA A 353 -4.44 0.40 -8.61
N ASN A 354 -4.77 1.65 -8.92
CA ASN A 354 -6.12 2.18 -8.84
C ASN A 354 -7.09 1.41 -9.75
N ILE A 355 -6.70 1.15 -11.00
CA ILE A 355 -7.52 0.38 -11.95
C ILE A 355 -7.81 -1.04 -11.43
N ILE A 356 -6.79 -1.72 -10.90
CA ILE A 356 -6.95 -3.07 -10.35
C ILE A 356 -7.86 -3.06 -9.12
N LEU A 357 -7.69 -2.09 -8.23
CA LEU A 357 -8.53 -1.94 -7.03
C LEU A 357 -9.98 -1.59 -7.38
N GLY A 358 -10.19 -0.71 -8.36
CA GLY A 358 -11.49 -0.34 -8.92
C GLY A 358 -12.19 -1.55 -9.54
N ALA A 359 -11.51 -2.31 -10.39
CA ALA A 359 -12.03 -3.54 -10.98
C ALA A 359 -12.41 -4.62 -9.93
N LEU A 360 -11.62 -4.76 -8.86
CA LEU A 360 -11.95 -5.65 -7.74
C LEU A 360 -13.15 -5.15 -6.93
N SER A 361 -13.41 -3.84 -6.92
CA SER A 361 -14.55 -3.24 -6.21
C SER A 361 -15.88 -3.36 -6.96
N LEU A 362 -15.82 -3.46 -8.30
CA LEU A 362 -16.99 -3.54 -9.20
C LEU A 362 -17.97 -4.66 -8.82
N GLN A 363 -17.48 -5.80 -8.33
CA GLN A 363 -18.33 -6.93 -7.92
C GLN A 363 -19.08 -6.70 -6.61
N ASN A 364 -18.62 -5.77 -5.78
CA ASN A 364 -19.22 -5.51 -4.47
C ASN A 364 -20.06 -4.23 -4.45
N LYS A 365 -19.78 -3.28 -5.35
CA LYS A 365 -20.57 -2.05 -5.50
C LYS A 365 -21.86 -2.33 -6.24
N THR A 366 -22.95 -1.75 -5.76
CA THR A 366 -24.27 -1.80 -6.40
C THR A 366 -24.49 -0.55 -7.24
N ILE A 367 -25.40 -0.64 -8.22
CA ILE A 367 -25.76 0.48 -9.09
C ILE A 367 -26.29 1.65 -8.27
N GLY A 368 -27.05 1.40 -7.20
CA GLY A 368 -27.58 2.44 -6.32
C GLY A 368 -26.52 3.35 -5.67
N GLN A 369 -25.25 2.91 -5.57
CA GLN A 369 -24.16 3.72 -5.02
C GLN A 369 -23.54 4.69 -6.02
N VAL A 370 -23.71 4.43 -7.33
CA VAL A 370 -23.04 5.15 -8.43
C VAL A 370 -24.04 5.93 -9.29
N MET A 371 -25.31 5.50 -9.32
CA MET A 371 -26.34 6.13 -10.14
C MET A 371 -26.51 7.63 -9.87
N ARG A 372 -26.91 8.37 -10.91
CA ARG A 372 -27.37 9.76 -10.75
C ARG A 372 -28.85 9.76 -10.41
N GLY A 373 -29.21 10.46 -9.34
CA GLY A 373 -30.60 10.57 -8.88
C GLY A 373 -31.49 11.30 -9.89
N LEU A 374 -32.76 10.89 -10.00
CA LEU A 374 -33.71 11.42 -10.99
C LEU A 374 -33.87 12.95 -10.94
N SER A 375 -33.65 13.57 -9.77
CA SER A 375 -33.71 15.03 -9.59
C SER A 375 -32.60 15.80 -10.29
N GLU A 376 -31.46 15.16 -10.56
CA GLU A 376 -30.27 15.76 -11.17
C GLU A 376 -30.23 15.52 -12.68
N VAL A 377 -31.07 14.63 -13.19
CA VAL A 377 -31.09 14.26 -14.61
C VAL A 377 -31.86 15.30 -15.42
N TYR A 378 -31.20 15.84 -16.45
CA TYR A 378 -31.85 16.66 -17.46
C TYR A 378 -32.76 15.81 -18.34
N MET A 379 -34.05 16.18 -18.43
CA MET A 379 -35.06 15.43 -19.15
C MET A 379 -36.04 16.37 -19.83
N LEU A 380 -36.62 15.93 -20.95
CA LEU A 380 -37.62 16.68 -21.71
C LEU A 380 -39.00 16.01 -21.60
N PRO A 381 -40.10 16.77 -21.47
CA PRO A 381 -41.44 16.21 -21.59
C PRO A 381 -41.74 15.83 -23.05
N ALA A 382 -42.51 14.75 -23.24
CA ALA A 382 -42.87 14.23 -24.56
C ALA A 382 -43.62 15.25 -25.45
N GLU A 383 -44.34 16.19 -24.84
CA GLU A 383 -45.14 17.21 -25.52
C GLU A 383 -44.31 18.42 -26.00
N THR A 384 -43.01 18.49 -25.68
CA THR A 384 -42.14 19.60 -26.10
C THR A 384 -42.05 19.69 -27.61
N LEU A 385 -42.14 20.91 -28.15
CA LEU A 385 -41.92 21.19 -29.56
C LEU A 385 -40.43 21.47 -29.80
N ILE A 386 -39.85 20.76 -30.74
CA ILE A 386 -38.49 20.94 -31.23
C ILE A 386 -38.50 22.12 -32.21
N ASP A 387 -38.24 23.30 -31.68
CA ASP A 387 -37.97 24.53 -32.44
C ASP A 387 -36.46 24.83 -32.45
N SER A 388 -36.03 25.72 -33.34
CA SER A 388 -34.65 26.23 -33.43
C SER A 388 -34.10 26.67 -32.06
N PHE A 389 -34.94 27.29 -31.23
CA PHE A 389 -34.58 27.69 -29.87
C PHE A 389 -34.30 26.48 -28.97
N THR A 390 -35.17 25.46 -28.99
CA THR A 390 -34.99 24.26 -28.15
C THR A 390 -33.80 23.42 -28.58
N VAL A 391 -33.49 23.35 -29.88
CA VAL A 391 -32.30 22.66 -30.39
C VAL A 391 -31.03 23.36 -29.92
N GLU A 392 -31.02 24.70 -29.96
CA GLU A 392 -29.91 25.49 -29.43
C GLU A 392 -29.73 25.26 -27.93
N GLN A 393 -30.83 25.26 -27.17
CA GLN A 393 -30.80 24.96 -25.74
C GLN A 393 -30.25 23.55 -25.45
N ILE A 394 -30.69 22.54 -26.18
CA ILE A 394 -30.17 21.17 -26.04
C ILE A 394 -28.67 21.15 -26.35
N ARG A 395 -28.23 21.87 -27.38
CA ARG A 395 -26.82 21.98 -27.75
C ARG A 395 -25.99 22.60 -26.62
N GLU A 396 -26.50 23.65 -25.98
CA GLU A 396 -25.85 24.29 -24.83
C GLU A 396 -25.72 23.35 -23.61
N THR A 397 -26.60 22.36 -23.45
CA THR A 397 -26.48 21.39 -22.35
C THR A 397 -25.34 20.38 -22.51
N GLY A 398 -24.82 20.17 -23.74
CA GLY A 398 -23.78 19.17 -24.02
C GLY A 398 -24.24 17.70 -23.96
N PHE A 399 -25.45 17.39 -23.49
CA PHE A 399 -25.89 16.00 -23.35
C PHE A 399 -26.21 15.32 -24.68
N THR A 400 -25.53 14.21 -24.96
CA THR A 400 -25.78 13.40 -26.16
C THR A 400 -27.07 12.57 -26.08
N ARG A 401 -27.49 12.16 -24.88
CA ARG A 401 -28.64 11.27 -24.65
C ARG A 401 -29.54 11.88 -23.59
N ILE A 402 -30.81 12.13 -23.93
CA ILE A 402 -31.76 12.84 -23.07
C ILE A 402 -32.99 11.96 -22.87
N PRO A 403 -33.31 11.54 -21.62
CA PRO A 403 -34.53 10.82 -21.32
C PRO A 403 -35.77 11.69 -21.53
N ILE A 404 -36.83 11.08 -22.02
CA ILE A 404 -38.11 11.72 -22.29
C ILE A 404 -39.18 11.06 -21.44
N TYR A 405 -39.94 11.90 -20.74
CA TYR A 405 -40.99 11.46 -19.85
C TYR A 405 -42.36 11.95 -20.30
N ASP A 406 -43.40 11.23 -19.90
CA ASP A 406 -44.79 11.64 -20.12
C ASP A 406 -45.47 11.91 -18.79
N ARG A 407 -45.97 13.15 -18.66
CA ARG A 407 -46.60 13.74 -17.47
C ARG A 407 -45.72 13.76 -16.22
N GLU A 408 -45.33 12.60 -15.71
CA GLU A 408 -44.48 12.41 -14.54
C GLU A 408 -43.05 12.06 -14.92
N ARG A 409 -42.06 12.62 -14.22
CA ARG A 409 -40.63 12.37 -14.50
C ARG A 409 -40.21 10.92 -14.24
N SER A 410 -40.95 10.19 -13.41
CA SER A 410 -40.79 8.76 -13.14
C SER A 410 -41.11 7.91 -14.37
N ASN A 411 -42.02 8.38 -15.23
CA ASN A 411 -42.53 7.67 -16.39
C ASN A 411 -41.73 8.00 -17.65
N ILE A 412 -40.56 7.37 -17.80
CA ILE A 412 -39.67 7.54 -18.94
C ILE A 412 -40.08 6.61 -20.08
N ILE A 413 -40.48 7.19 -21.22
CA ILE A 413 -40.94 6.45 -22.40
C ILE A 413 -39.78 6.11 -23.34
N SER A 414 -38.91 7.09 -23.61
CA SER A 414 -37.89 7.00 -24.66
C SER A 414 -36.65 7.81 -24.31
N VAL A 415 -35.57 7.60 -25.07
CA VAL A 415 -34.34 8.38 -25.01
C VAL A 415 -34.11 9.05 -26.35
N LEU A 416 -34.01 10.38 -26.34
CA LEU A 416 -33.65 11.19 -27.48
C LEU A 416 -32.12 11.23 -27.61
N ASN A 417 -31.60 10.94 -28.79
CA ASN A 417 -30.18 11.18 -29.07
C ASN A 417 -30.05 12.52 -29.79
N PHE A 418 -29.05 13.33 -29.43
CA PHE A 418 -28.80 14.62 -30.08
C PHE A 418 -28.68 14.49 -31.60
N LYS A 419 -28.05 13.42 -32.10
CA LYS A 419 -27.90 13.17 -33.55
C LYS A 419 -29.22 13.00 -34.29
N ASP A 420 -30.27 12.59 -33.58
CA ASP A 420 -31.59 12.33 -34.16
C ASP A 420 -32.30 13.66 -34.49
N LEU A 421 -31.88 14.79 -33.89
CA LEU A 421 -32.37 16.14 -34.18
C LEU A 421 -31.95 16.67 -35.55
N THR A 422 -30.98 16.03 -36.22
CA THR A 422 -30.50 16.46 -37.55
C THR A 422 -31.57 16.35 -38.65
N ILE A 423 -32.58 15.50 -38.45
CA ILE A 423 -33.66 15.28 -39.42
C ILE A 423 -34.76 16.36 -39.28
N VAL A 424 -34.81 17.05 -38.14
CA VAL A 424 -35.85 18.05 -37.86
C VAL A 424 -35.54 19.33 -38.62
N SER A 425 -36.43 19.70 -39.55
CA SER A 425 -36.33 20.94 -40.30
C SER A 425 -36.69 22.12 -39.39
N ARG A 426 -35.86 23.17 -39.41
CA ARG A 426 -36.02 24.33 -38.52
C ARG A 426 -37.29 25.16 -38.78
N ASP A 427 -37.85 25.05 -39.98
CA ASP A 427 -39.04 25.81 -40.39
C ASP A 427 -40.35 25.13 -39.97
N ALA A 428 -40.30 23.87 -39.53
CA ALA A 428 -41.48 23.08 -39.15
C ALA A 428 -41.27 22.46 -37.76
N PRO A 429 -41.76 23.10 -36.67
CA PRO A 429 -41.60 22.57 -35.33
C PRO A 429 -42.29 21.21 -35.21
N MET A 430 -41.55 20.21 -34.75
CA MET A 430 -42.03 18.84 -34.55
C MET A 430 -42.09 18.52 -33.06
N ARG A 431 -43.08 17.75 -32.61
CA ARG A 431 -43.11 17.28 -31.22
C ARG A 431 -42.06 16.19 -30.98
N VAL A 432 -41.50 16.18 -29.78
CA VAL A 432 -40.47 15.19 -29.37
C VAL A 432 -40.99 13.77 -29.43
N ASP A 433 -42.24 13.53 -29.01
CA ASP A 433 -42.90 12.21 -29.09
C ASP A 433 -42.83 11.59 -30.49
N LEU A 434 -43.12 12.35 -31.54
CA LEU A 434 -43.09 11.88 -32.94
C LEU A 434 -41.69 11.49 -33.39
N VAL A 435 -40.68 12.28 -33.01
CA VAL A 435 -39.27 11.95 -33.30
C VAL A 435 -38.90 10.64 -32.60
N CYS A 436 -39.33 10.47 -31.36
CA CYS A 436 -39.02 9.28 -30.58
C CYS A 436 -39.76 8.04 -31.03
N GLU A 437 -41.00 8.19 -31.52
CA GLU A 437 -41.75 7.12 -32.17
C GLU A 437 -41.07 6.69 -33.48
N TYR A 438 -40.55 7.65 -34.26
CA TYR A 438 -39.82 7.37 -35.50
C TYR A 438 -38.55 6.53 -35.27
N PHE A 439 -37.74 6.89 -34.27
CA PHE A 439 -36.49 6.16 -33.98
C PHE A 439 -36.69 4.92 -33.09
N ASN A 440 -37.78 4.86 -32.34
CA ASN A 440 -38.21 3.75 -31.47
C ASN A 440 -37.07 3.10 -30.68
N ARG A 441 -36.28 3.93 -29.99
CA ARG A 441 -35.16 3.46 -29.15
C ARG A 441 -35.72 2.85 -27.87
N LYS A 442 -35.41 1.57 -27.62
CA LYS A 442 -35.81 0.89 -26.38
C LYS A 442 -35.04 1.45 -25.19
N VAL A 443 -35.77 1.74 -24.12
CA VAL A 443 -35.20 2.11 -22.82
C VAL A 443 -34.78 0.83 -22.09
N HIS A 444 -33.51 0.73 -21.72
CA HIS A 444 -33.02 -0.36 -20.89
C HIS A 444 -33.13 0.03 -19.42
N SER A 445 -33.67 -0.87 -18.60
CA SER A 445 -33.79 -0.67 -17.16
C SER A 445 -32.94 -1.69 -16.38
N VAL A 446 -32.38 -1.24 -15.27
CA VAL A 446 -31.60 -2.04 -14.31
C VAL A 446 -32.15 -1.80 -12.90
N MET A 447 -31.93 -2.74 -11.99
CA MET A 447 -32.33 -2.56 -10.59
C MET A 447 -31.23 -1.86 -9.81
N ASP A 448 -31.59 -1.06 -8.81
CA ASP A 448 -30.63 -0.41 -7.91
C ASP A 448 -29.78 -1.41 -7.10
N THR A 449 -30.35 -2.59 -6.83
CA THR A 449 -29.71 -3.72 -6.15
C THR A 449 -28.74 -4.52 -7.02
N ASP A 450 -28.77 -4.34 -8.35
CA ASP A 450 -27.85 -5.02 -9.25
C ASP A 450 -26.41 -4.55 -9.02
N THR A 451 -25.44 -5.43 -9.26
CA THR A 451 -24.01 -5.13 -9.16
C THR A 451 -23.50 -4.39 -10.41
N LEU A 452 -22.44 -3.59 -10.26
CA LEU A 452 -21.86 -2.88 -11.40
C LEU A 452 -21.31 -3.82 -12.48
N ASP A 453 -20.89 -5.04 -12.11
CA ASP A 453 -20.40 -6.03 -13.09
C ASP A 453 -21.50 -6.59 -13.99
N SER A 454 -22.73 -6.73 -13.48
CA SER A 454 -23.88 -7.15 -14.28
C SER A 454 -24.33 -6.02 -15.20
N ALA A 455 -24.33 -4.78 -14.68
CA ALA A 455 -24.60 -3.57 -15.45
C ALA A 455 -23.60 -3.40 -16.61
N LEU A 456 -22.31 -3.56 -16.35
CA LEU A 456 -21.26 -3.49 -17.38
C LEU A 456 -21.46 -4.54 -18.48
N LYS A 457 -21.79 -5.79 -18.10
CA LYS A 457 -22.11 -6.85 -19.08
C LYS A 457 -23.35 -6.51 -19.91
N LEU A 458 -24.36 -5.89 -19.31
CA LEU A 458 -25.56 -5.43 -20.01
C LEU A 458 -25.21 -4.35 -21.04
N PHE A 459 -24.42 -3.34 -20.65
CA PHE A 459 -23.97 -2.28 -21.56
C PHE A 459 -23.17 -2.82 -22.74
N LEU A 460 -22.21 -3.73 -22.47
CA LEU A 460 -21.36 -4.33 -23.50
C LEU A 460 -22.13 -5.26 -24.45
N SER A 461 -23.05 -6.06 -23.94
CA SER A 461 -23.82 -7.02 -24.75
C SER A 461 -24.87 -6.35 -25.63
N ASN A 462 -25.59 -5.36 -25.09
CA ASN A 462 -26.66 -4.65 -25.80
C ASN A 462 -26.15 -3.44 -26.60
N ARG A 463 -24.87 -3.07 -26.49
CA ARG A 463 -24.27 -1.85 -27.08
C ARG A 463 -25.04 -0.58 -26.71
N VAL A 464 -25.40 -0.48 -25.44
CA VAL A 464 -26.05 0.69 -24.86
C VAL A 464 -25.10 1.40 -23.91
N HIS A 465 -25.34 2.69 -23.67
CA HIS A 465 -24.46 3.55 -22.86
C HIS A 465 -25.22 4.26 -21.73
N MET A 466 -26.53 4.06 -21.65
CA MET A 466 -27.41 4.65 -20.65
C MET A 466 -28.49 3.62 -20.29
N ALA A 467 -28.75 3.47 -19.00
CA ALA A 467 -29.82 2.65 -18.47
C ALA A 467 -30.56 3.42 -17.36
N ILE A 468 -31.86 3.18 -17.26
CA ILE A 468 -32.71 3.75 -16.21
C ILE A 468 -32.68 2.82 -15.00
N VAL A 469 -32.45 3.38 -13.83
CA VAL A 469 -32.40 2.62 -12.58
C VAL A 469 -33.77 2.63 -11.93
N ARG A 470 -34.29 1.45 -11.65
CA ARG A 470 -35.55 1.26 -10.93
C ARG A 470 -35.28 0.65 -9.55
N HIS A 471 -36.14 1.01 -8.62
CA HIS A 471 -36.20 0.40 -7.31
C HIS A 471 -37.52 -0.35 -7.17
N ARG A 472 -37.44 -1.54 -6.60
CA ARG A 472 -38.62 -2.33 -6.25
C ARG A 472 -38.97 -2.02 -4.81
N GLU A 473 -40.11 -1.39 -4.57
CA GLU A 473 -40.58 -1.13 -3.21
C GLU A 473 -41.01 -2.44 -2.52
N THR A 474 -40.54 -2.62 -1.29
CA THR A 474 -40.98 -3.72 -0.42
C THR A 474 -41.87 -3.15 0.68
N ASP A 475 -43.06 -3.73 0.86
CA ASP A 475 -43.95 -3.36 1.97
C ASP A 475 -43.28 -3.59 3.34
N ALA A 476 -43.80 -2.95 4.38
CA ALA A 476 -43.36 -3.12 5.79
C ALA A 476 -43.42 -4.57 6.32
N ILE A 477 -44.02 -5.50 5.57
CA ILE A 477 -44.17 -6.93 5.86
C ILE A 477 -43.22 -7.78 4.98
N GLY A 478 -42.41 -7.16 4.11
CA GLY A 478 -41.50 -7.85 3.20
C GLY A 478 -42.18 -8.52 2.00
N VAL A 479 -43.42 -8.14 1.69
CA VAL A 479 -44.14 -8.58 0.48
C VAL A 479 -43.77 -7.62 -0.65
N GLU A 480 -43.31 -8.16 -1.77
CA GLU A 480 -42.96 -7.38 -2.97
C GLU A 480 -44.25 -6.77 -3.56
N VAL A 481 -44.36 -5.45 -3.52
CA VAL A 481 -45.39 -4.72 -4.29
C VAL A 481 -44.84 -4.55 -5.70
N ASN A 482 -45.62 -4.90 -6.71
CA ASN A 482 -45.19 -4.84 -8.13
C ASN A 482 -45.04 -3.41 -8.69
N GLU A 483 -44.95 -2.38 -7.83
CA GLU A 483 -44.74 -1.01 -8.25
C GLU A 483 -43.23 -0.74 -8.28
N GLU A 484 -42.67 -0.72 -9.49
CA GLU A 484 -41.29 -0.30 -9.74
C GLU A 484 -41.26 1.23 -9.85
N SER A 485 -40.56 1.89 -8.95
CA SER A 485 -40.34 3.34 -9.02
C SER A 485 -39.00 3.65 -9.70
N THR A 486 -39.00 4.63 -10.59
CA THR A 486 -37.76 5.09 -11.24
C THR A 486 -36.99 5.97 -10.26
N VAL A 487 -35.77 5.57 -9.90
CA VAL A 487 -34.95 6.31 -8.92
C VAL A 487 -33.91 7.20 -9.61
N GLY A 488 -33.42 6.79 -10.78
CA GLY A 488 -32.35 7.52 -11.45
C GLY A 488 -31.92 6.91 -12.78
N MET A 489 -30.69 7.24 -13.18
CA MET A 489 -30.04 6.65 -14.36
C MET A 489 -28.58 6.33 -14.07
N VAL A 490 -28.01 5.42 -14.86
CA VAL A 490 -26.59 5.09 -14.84
C VAL A 490 -26.07 5.02 -16.27
N THR A 491 -24.86 5.52 -16.47
CA THR A 491 -24.18 5.50 -17.78
C THR A 491 -22.99 4.54 -17.76
N LEU A 492 -22.48 4.22 -18.95
CA LEU A 492 -21.24 3.45 -19.06
C LEU A 492 -20.03 4.24 -18.52
N GLU A 493 -20.05 5.56 -18.67
CA GLU A 493 -18.99 6.46 -18.18
C GLU A 493 -18.89 6.38 -16.65
N ASP A 494 -20.00 6.48 -15.92
CA ASP A 494 -19.99 6.37 -14.45
C ASP A 494 -19.39 5.03 -13.96
N ILE A 495 -19.62 3.93 -14.70
CA ILE A 495 -19.05 2.61 -14.39
C ILE A 495 -17.54 2.57 -14.68
N LEU A 496 -17.09 3.20 -15.76
CA LEU A 496 -15.67 3.28 -16.12
C LEU A 496 -14.90 4.18 -15.15
N GLU A 497 -15.52 5.26 -14.71
CA GLU A 497 -15.03 6.16 -13.66
C GLU A 497 -14.76 5.37 -12.37
N GLU A 498 -15.66 4.45 -12.02
CA GLU A 498 -15.47 3.55 -10.87
C GLU A 498 -14.40 2.46 -11.07
N ILE A 499 -14.06 2.13 -12.31
CA ILE A 499 -12.94 1.22 -12.57
C ILE A 499 -11.62 1.98 -12.50
N ILE A 500 -11.55 3.17 -13.09
CA ILE A 500 -10.33 3.98 -13.19
C ILE A 500 -10.06 4.74 -11.89
N GLN A 501 -11.09 4.98 -11.08
CA GLN A 501 -11.08 5.79 -9.86
C GLN A 501 -10.67 7.26 -10.10
N GLU A 502 -10.97 7.77 -11.30
CA GLU A 502 -10.72 9.15 -11.73
C GLU A 502 -11.91 9.64 -12.56
N GLU A 503 -12.25 10.92 -12.42
CA GLU A 503 -13.32 11.57 -13.18
C GLU A 503 -12.92 11.74 -14.64
N ILE A 504 -13.82 11.34 -15.54
CA ILE A 504 -13.60 11.45 -16.98
C ILE A 504 -14.24 12.77 -17.43
N GLU A 505 -13.41 13.81 -17.60
CA GLU A 505 -13.85 15.10 -18.13
C GLU A 505 -14.05 15.02 -19.66
N ASP A 506 -15.24 15.36 -20.16
CA ASP A 506 -15.51 15.51 -21.60
C ASP A 506 -15.14 16.93 -22.08
N GLU A 507 -14.91 17.11 -23.39
CA GLU A 507 -14.53 18.40 -24.00
C GLU A 507 -15.57 19.52 -23.77
N THR A 508 -16.83 19.14 -23.53
CA THR A 508 -17.93 20.07 -23.23
C THR A 508 -18.11 20.35 -21.74
N ASP A 509 -17.43 19.62 -20.86
CA ASP A 509 -17.54 19.82 -19.42
C ASP A 509 -16.71 21.06 -19.02
N VAL A 510 -17.37 22.03 -18.39
CA VAL A 510 -16.69 23.22 -17.88
C VAL A 510 -15.86 22.78 -16.69
N SER A 511 -14.54 22.66 -16.89
CA SER A 511 -13.56 22.22 -15.89
C SER A 511 -13.85 22.79 -14.49
N SER A 512 -14.55 22.03 -13.65
CA SER A 512 -14.69 22.34 -12.25
C SER A 512 -13.54 21.68 -11.53
N GLN A 513 -12.68 22.47 -10.88
CA GLN A 513 -11.60 21.93 -10.06
C GLN A 513 -12.12 20.81 -9.14
N PRO A 514 -11.30 19.77 -8.86
CA PRO A 514 -11.71 18.64 -8.05
C PRO A 514 -11.90 19.11 -6.61
N SER A 515 -13.13 19.46 -6.28
CA SER A 515 -13.56 19.70 -4.91
C SER A 515 -14.75 18.78 -4.67
N HIS A 516 -14.73 18.01 -3.58
CA HIS A 516 -15.85 17.23 -3.06
C HIS A 516 -17.05 18.09 -2.63
N ARG A 517 -17.33 19.18 -3.34
CA ARG A 517 -18.49 20.03 -3.18
C ARG A 517 -19.26 20.02 -4.49
N PRO A 518 -20.59 19.89 -4.44
CA PRO A 518 -21.40 20.08 -5.63
C PRO A 518 -21.05 21.46 -6.21
N PRO A 519 -21.04 21.61 -7.55
CA PRO A 519 -20.68 22.86 -8.20
C PRO A 519 -21.50 24.01 -7.59
N PRO A 520 -20.92 25.21 -7.45
CA PRO A 520 -21.70 26.38 -7.07
C PRO A 520 -22.88 26.45 -8.03
N ARG A 521 -24.09 26.34 -7.48
CA ARG A 521 -25.33 26.39 -8.24
C ARG A 521 -25.22 27.55 -9.22
N ALA A 522 -25.11 27.24 -10.51
CA ALA A 522 -25.34 28.23 -11.55
C ALA A 522 -26.65 28.95 -11.18
N PRO A 523 -26.70 30.29 -11.25
CA PRO A 523 -27.90 31.02 -10.88
C PRO A 523 -29.06 30.36 -11.61
N ARG A 524 -30.04 29.89 -10.83
CA ARG A 524 -31.27 29.32 -11.37
C ARG A 524 -31.91 30.42 -12.20
N VAL A 525 -31.58 30.48 -13.48
CA VAL A 525 -32.34 31.28 -14.42
C VAL A 525 -33.68 30.57 -14.49
N SER A 526 -34.67 31.19 -13.85
CA SER A 526 -36.01 30.64 -13.76
C SER A 526 -36.49 30.40 -15.18
N TRP A 527 -36.93 29.18 -15.48
CA TRP A 527 -37.55 28.81 -16.77
C TRP A 527 -38.66 29.80 -17.19
N ARG A 528 -39.30 30.46 -16.22
CA ARG A 528 -40.27 31.54 -16.46
C ARG A 528 -39.63 32.84 -16.92
N GLU A 529 -38.46 33.21 -16.41
CA GLU A 529 -37.78 34.47 -16.79
C GLU A 529 -37.22 34.41 -18.21
N LEU A 530 -36.71 33.25 -18.65
CA LEU A 530 -36.25 33.05 -20.02
C LEU A 530 -37.41 32.92 -21.03
N ALA A 531 -38.48 32.21 -20.65
CA ALA A 531 -39.69 32.09 -21.47
C ALA A 531 -40.43 33.43 -21.62
N LEU A 532 -40.38 34.31 -20.61
CA LEU A 532 -40.93 35.67 -20.67
C LEU A 532 -40.03 36.63 -21.47
N ALA A 533 -38.71 36.39 -21.52
CA ALA A 533 -37.79 37.15 -22.36
C ALA A 533 -38.04 36.93 -23.87
N GLY A 534 -38.70 35.83 -24.25
CA GLY A 534 -39.10 35.48 -25.62
C GLY A 534 -40.21 36.33 -26.24
N SER A 535 -40.55 37.51 -25.69
CA SER A 535 -41.70 38.30 -26.13
C SER A 535 -41.41 39.80 -26.37
N THR A 536 -40.19 40.15 -26.80
CA THR A 536 -39.97 41.45 -27.46
C THR A 536 -39.49 41.22 -28.89
N GLY A 537 -40.41 41.36 -29.83
CA GLY A 537 -40.18 41.06 -31.25
C GLY A 537 -39.14 41.99 -31.88
N MET A 538 -37.86 41.58 -31.88
CA MET A 538 -36.84 42.01 -32.85
C MET A 538 -35.53 41.20 -32.73
N GLN A 539 -35.56 39.91 -32.42
CA GLN A 539 -34.31 39.12 -32.34
C GLN A 539 -34.04 38.38 -33.66
N VAL A 540 -32.86 38.62 -34.23
CA VAL A 540 -32.33 37.87 -35.37
C VAL A 540 -31.90 36.49 -34.89
N PRO A 541 -32.17 35.39 -35.64
CA PRO A 541 -31.65 34.08 -35.29
C PRO A 541 -30.14 34.12 -35.06
N ALA A 542 -29.65 33.46 -34.00
CA ALA A 542 -28.25 33.53 -33.60
C ALA A 542 -27.29 33.17 -34.75
N GLN A 543 -27.67 32.21 -35.60
CA GLN A 543 -26.87 31.80 -36.75
C GLN A 543 -26.83 32.84 -37.87
N LEU A 544 -27.96 33.50 -38.16
CA LEU A 544 -28.01 34.59 -39.13
C LEU A 544 -27.21 35.79 -38.62
N ARG A 545 -27.24 36.04 -37.31
CA ARG A 545 -26.42 37.06 -36.65
C ARG A 545 -24.93 36.75 -36.79
N MET A 546 -24.48 35.55 -36.46
CA MET A 546 -23.07 35.16 -36.62
C MET A 546 -22.61 35.26 -38.07
N ALA A 547 -23.41 34.76 -39.01
CA ALA A 547 -23.11 34.87 -40.44
C ALA A 547 -23.01 36.34 -40.89
N ALA A 548 -23.94 37.20 -40.44
CA ALA A 548 -23.93 38.62 -40.73
C ALA A 548 -22.70 39.34 -40.17
N VAL A 549 -22.32 39.06 -38.91
CA VAL A 549 -21.14 39.62 -38.23
C VAL A 549 -19.87 39.24 -38.99
N HIS A 550 -19.68 37.93 -39.27
CA HIS A 550 -18.51 37.47 -40.03
C HIS A 550 -18.47 38.05 -41.45
N CYS A 551 -19.62 38.09 -42.14
CA CYS A 551 -19.69 38.62 -43.48
C CYS A 551 -19.33 40.12 -43.53
N LEU A 552 -19.85 40.92 -42.59
CA LEU A 552 -19.49 42.34 -42.45
C LEU A 552 -18.00 42.52 -42.14
N ALA A 553 -17.47 41.74 -41.19
CA ALA A 553 -16.08 41.84 -40.77
C ALA A 553 -15.09 41.45 -41.90
N ILE A 554 -15.48 40.49 -42.75
CA ILE A 554 -14.64 40.00 -43.86
C ILE A 554 -14.79 40.85 -45.12
N GLN A 555 -16.01 41.09 -45.60
CA GLN A 555 -16.25 41.82 -46.85
C GLN A 555 -15.91 43.31 -46.74
N HIS A 556 -16.09 43.89 -45.55
CA HIS A 556 -15.82 45.29 -45.26
C HIS A 556 -14.79 45.43 -44.14
N SER A 557 -13.63 44.76 -44.30
CA SER A 557 -12.49 44.81 -43.37
C SER A 557 -12.07 46.22 -42.98
N ASP A 558 -12.22 47.16 -43.91
CA ASP A 558 -11.82 48.55 -43.78
C ASP A 558 -12.72 49.38 -42.84
N LEU A 559 -13.95 48.91 -42.59
CA LEU A 559 -14.95 49.56 -41.73
C LEU A 559 -15.21 48.73 -40.46
N PHE A 560 -15.40 47.43 -40.62
CA PHE A 560 -15.83 46.52 -39.54
C PHE A 560 -14.80 45.43 -39.22
N GLY A 561 -13.56 45.57 -39.68
CA GLY A 561 -12.51 44.58 -39.41
C GLY A 561 -12.15 44.51 -37.92
N LYS A 562 -11.63 43.35 -37.50
CA LYS A 562 -11.27 43.03 -36.10
C LYS A 562 -10.33 44.07 -35.44
N ARG A 563 -9.54 44.79 -36.23
CA ARG A 563 -8.64 45.86 -35.76
C ARG A 563 -9.37 47.17 -35.43
N VAL A 564 -10.49 47.41 -36.11
CA VAL A 564 -11.28 48.64 -35.97
C VAL A 564 -12.34 48.43 -34.89
N ILE A 565 -13.13 47.36 -34.99
CA ILE A 565 -14.20 47.00 -34.07
C ILE A 565 -14.02 45.52 -33.64
N PRO A 566 -13.92 45.23 -32.33
CA PRO A 566 -13.91 43.86 -31.83
C PRO A 566 -15.20 43.10 -32.17
N GLU A 567 -15.08 41.78 -32.40
CA GLU A 567 -16.21 40.92 -32.81
C GLU A 567 -17.34 40.91 -31.78
N ILE A 568 -17.01 40.95 -30.48
CA ILE A 568 -17.95 41.02 -29.36
C ILE A 568 -18.83 42.29 -29.45
N VAL A 569 -18.25 43.43 -29.83
CA VAL A 569 -18.95 44.71 -29.98
C VAL A 569 -19.87 44.67 -31.20
N LEU A 570 -19.41 44.05 -32.30
CA LEU A 570 -20.20 43.88 -33.52
C LEU A 570 -21.38 42.92 -33.30
N GLU A 571 -21.15 41.83 -32.57
CA GLU A 571 -22.17 40.88 -32.14
C GLU A 571 -23.26 41.53 -31.28
N ARG A 572 -22.88 42.43 -30.37
CA ARG A 572 -23.80 43.18 -29.51
C ARG A 572 -24.61 44.20 -30.29
N MET A 573 -24.02 44.84 -31.31
CA MET A 573 -24.73 45.77 -32.20
C MET A 573 -25.97 45.13 -32.86
N PHE A 574 -25.91 43.84 -33.19
CA PHE A 574 -27.04 43.10 -33.76
C PHE A 574 -28.13 42.70 -32.75
N GLN A 575 -27.84 42.78 -31.45
CA GLN A 575 -28.82 42.55 -30.38
C GLN A 575 -29.59 43.83 -30.01
N GLU A 576 -29.00 44.99 -30.29
CA GLU A 576 -29.63 46.30 -30.08
C GLU A 576 -30.67 46.63 -31.17
N LYS A 577 -31.59 47.58 -30.89
CA LYS A 577 -32.73 47.97 -31.75
C LYS A 577 -32.34 48.75 -33.03
N VAL A 578 -31.24 48.36 -33.69
CA VAL A 578 -30.75 48.94 -34.96
C VAL A 578 -31.34 48.19 -36.17
N LEU A 579 -32.01 47.06 -35.92
CA LEU A 579 -32.76 46.32 -36.92
C LEU A 579 -34.10 46.96 -37.27
N ILE A 580 -34.33 47.15 -38.56
CA ILE A 580 -35.60 47.63 -39.11
C ILE A 580 -36.22 46.50 -39.92
N LYS A 581 -37.48 46.18 -39.60
CA LYS A 581 -38.35 45.34 -40.45
C LYS A 581 -39.19 46.26 -41.33
N HIS A 582 -38.94 46.21 -42.62
CA HIS A 582 -39.68 46.94 -43.62
C HIS A 582 -40.68 46.01 -44.30
N MET A 583 -41.98 46.27 -44.11
CA MET A 583 -43.04 45.52 -44.77
C MET A 583 -43.28 46.09 -46.16
N PHE A 584 -43.26 45.23 -47.18
CA PHE A 584 -43.48 45.63 -48.55
C PHE A 584 -44.97 45.90 -48.81
N ILE A 585 -45.27 47.08 -49.34
CA ILE A 585 -46.64 47.51 -49.66
C ILE A 585 -46.81 47.49 -51.17
N HIS A 586 -47.73 46.66 -51.67
CA HIS A 586 -47.99 46.58 -53.10
C HIS A 586 -48.63 47.89 -53.60
N GLY A 587 -48.02 48.53 -54.61
CA GLY A 587 -48.55 49.72 -55.29
C GLY A 587 -48.15 51.08 -54.70
N ASP A 588 -47.31 51.11 -53.65
CA ASP A 588 -46.77 52.35 -53.06
C ASP A 588 -45.23 52.36 -53.17
N ASP A 589 -44.74 52.84 -54.32
CA ASP A 589 -43.29 52.88 -54.60
C ASP A 589 -42.57 53.86 -53.67
N ASP A 590 -43.22 54.94 -53.24
CA ASP A 590 -42.62 55.94 -52.35
C ASP A 590 -42.25 55.35 -50.99
N ARG A 591 -43.14 54.55 -50.40
CA ARG A 591 -42.86 53.88 -49.11
C ARG A 591 -41.86 52.75 -49.23
N ASN A 592 -41.81 52.07 -50.37
CA ASN A 592 -40.86 50.99 -50.63
C ASN A 592 -39.44 51.50 -50.96
N THR A 593 -39.26 52.81 -51.17
CA THR A 593 -37.94 53.41 -51.45
C THR A 593 -37.09 53.57 -50.20
N ILE A 594 -35.91 52.96 -50.21
CA ILE A 594 -34.89 53.09 -49.15
C ILE A 594 -33.91 54.22 -49.50
N TYR A 595 -33.40 54.25 -50.73
CA TYR A 595 -32.56 55.35 -51.23
C TYR A 595 -33.20 55.99 -52.46
N ARG A 596 -33.18 57.32 -52.48
CA ARG A 596 -33.57 58.13 -53.64
C ARG A 596 -32.34 58.76 -54.25
N ARG A 597 -32.21 58.65 -55.56
CA ARG A 597 -31.09 59.25 -56.30
C ARG A 597 -31.03 60.76 -56.08
N GLY A 598 -29.84 61.27 -55.78
CA GLY A 598 -29.61 62.71 -55.59
C GLY A 598 -30.15 63.29 -54.29
N VAL A 599 -30.69 62.46 -53.38
CA VAL A 599 -31.13 62.91 -52.04
C VAL A 599 -30.05 62.53 -51.02
N PRO A 600 -29.53 63.49 -50.23
CA PRO A 600 -28.48 63.20 -49.24
C PRO A 600 -28.98 62.20 -48.19
N ALA A 601 -28.17 61.19 -47.89
CA ALA A 601 -28.47 60.17 -46.89
C ALA A 601 -27.32 60.00 -45.90
N ASP A 602 -27.66 59.92 -44.60
CA ASP A 602 -26.69 59.86 -43.49
C ASP A 602 -26.59 58.48 -42.83
N TYR A 603 -27.04 57.44 -43.52
CA TYR A 603 -27.06 56.06 -43.01
C TYR A 603 -26.63 55.06 -44.07
N ALA A 604 -26.04 53.95 -43.63
CA ALA A 604 -25.76 52.75 -44.40
C ALA A 604 -26.81 51.68 -44.09
N VAL A 605 -27.07 50.80 -45.06
CA VAL A 605 -28.06 49.72 -44.94
C VAL A 605 -27.40 48.39 -45.25
N PHE A 606 -27.48 47.43 -44.32
CA PHE A 606 -27.00 46.06 -44.52
C PHE A 606 -28.17 45.08 -44.50
N ILE A 607 -28.37 44.35 -45.61
CA ILE A 607 -29.53 43.49 -45.81
C ILE A 607 -29.32 42.16 -45.08
N LEU A 608 -30.27 41.75 -44.23
CA LEU A 608 -30.26 40.48 -43.53
C LEU A 608 -31.24 39.47 -44.14
N GLU A 609 -32.42 39.94 -44.57
CA GLU A 609 -33.40 39.12 -45.27
C GLU A 609 -34.14 39.96 -46.33
N GLY A 610 -34.52 39.32 -47.42
CA GLY A 610 -35.26 39.92 -48.54
C GLY A 610 -34.36 40.45 -49.67
N ARG A 611 -34.99 41.18 -50.61
CA ARG A 611 -34.35 41.63 -51.86
C ARG A 611 -34.69 43.08 -52.20
N ILE A 612 -33.68 43.79 -52.71
CA ILE A 612 -33.78 45.20 -53.11
C ILE A 612 -33.49 45.32 -54.61
N ARG A 613 -34.30 46.08 -55.32
CA ARG A 613 -34.02 46.52 -56.69
C ARG A 613 -33.19 47.80 -56.64
N LEU A 614 -32.03 47.78 -57.28
CA LEU A 614 -31.16 48.93 -57.48
C LEU A 614 -31.31 49.44 -58.90
N SER A 615 -31.58 50.73 -59.10
CA SER A 615 -31.54 51.36 -60.42
C SER A 615 -30.39 52.38 -60.45
N ILE A 616 -29.37 52.14 -61.28
CA ILE A 616 -28.10 52.87 -61.26
C ILE A 616 -27.89 53.60 -62.60
N GLY A 617 -27.36 54.83 -62.55
CA GLY A 617 -26.95 55.58 -63.75
C GLY A 617 -28.09 56.33 -64.44
N VAL A 618 -27.77 57.12 -65.47
CA VAL A 618 -28.77 57.91 -66.23
C VAL A 618 -29.67 57.02 -67.11
N GLU A 619 -29.24 55.79 -67.36
CA GLU A 619 -29.93 54.79 -68.20
C GLU A 619 -30.86 53.85 -67.39
N ASP A 620 -31.05 54.10 -66.08
CA ASP A 620 -31.89 53.31 -65.17
C ASP A 620 -31.65 51.79 -65.25
N LEU A 621 -30.37 51.39 -65.24
CA LEU A 621 -29.98 49.98 -65.24
C LEU A 621 -30.40 49.32 -63.92
N ASN A 622 -31.20 48.27 -64.04
CA ASN A 622 -31.80 47.58 -62.90
C ASN A 622 -30.97 46.36 -62.47
N PHE A 623 -30.51 46.35 -61.23
CA PHE A 623 -29.80 45.27 -60.56
C PHE A 623 -30.59 44.80 -59.34
N GLU A 624 -30.34 43.57 -58.91
CA GLU A 624 -30.95 42.99 -57.71
C GLU A 624 -29.87 42.82 -56.63
N ALA A 625 -30.06 43.45 -55.48
CA ALA A 625 -29.23 43.30 -54.30
C ALA A 625 -29.91 42.37 -53.30
N THR A 626 -29.17 41.33 -52.89
CA THR A 626 -29.65 40.27 -52.00
C THR A 626 -29.02 40.37 -50.61
N VAL A 627 -29.31 39.40 -49.76
CA VAL A 627 -28.79 39.25 -48.39
C VAL A 627 -27.28 39.46 -48.32
N PHE A 628 -26.83 40.05 -47.20
CA PHE A 628 -25.44 40.42 -46.88
C PHE A 628 -24.79 41.48 -47.78
N THR A 629 -25.59 42.26 -48.52
CA THR A 629 -25.09 43.42 -49.26
C THR A 629 -25.14 44.68 -48.39
N LEU A 630 -24.02 45.40 -48.28
CA LEU A 630 -23.94 46.72 -47.64
C LEU A 630 -24.12 47.85 -48.67
N LEU A 631 -25.20 48.60 -48.54
CA LEU A 631 -25.49 49.80 -49.33
C LEU A 631 -25.05 51.06 -48.56
N GLY A 632 -24.56 52.06 -49.29
CA GLY A 632 -24.20 53.35 -48.71
C GLY A 632 -22.94 53.32 -47.84
N ALA A 633 -22.01 52.38 -48.03
CA ALA A 633 -20.75 52.28 -47.26
C ALA A 633 -19.92 53.59 -47.26
N LYS A 634 -20.01 54.37 -48.34
CA LYS A 634 -19.37 55.70 -48.47
C LYS A 634 -19.87 56.72 -47.44
N THR A 635 -21.02 56.48 -46.79
CA THR A 635 -21.52 57.32 -45.69
C THR A 635 -20.63 57.24 -44.44
N LEU A 636 -19.99 56.08 -44.21
CA LEU A 636 -19.26 55.76 -42.99
C LEU A 636 -17.75 56.05 -43.09
N LEU A 637 -17.19 56.04 -44.31
CA LEU A 637 -15.77 56.31 -44.55
C LEU A 637 -15.28 57.65 -43.94
N PRO A 638 -15.98 58.79 -44.10
CA PRO A 638 -15.52 60.06 -43.52
C PRO A 638 -15.48 60.04 -41.99
N VAL A 639 -16.36 59.26 -41.34
CA VAL A 639 -16.39 59.10 -39.88
C VAL A 639 -15.21 58.27 -39.41
N ARG A 640 -14.86 57.21 -40.15
CA ARG A 640 -13.66 56.40 -39.90
C ARG A 640 -12.39 57.22 -40.09
N ASP A 641 -12.29 57.99 -41.17
CA ASP A 641 -11.10 58.80 -41.44
C ASP A 641 -10.92 59.90 -40.38
N LEU A 642 -12.02 60.48 -39.90
CA LEU A 642 -12.01 61.40 -38.75
C LEU A 642 -11.54 60.70 -37.47
N HIS A 643 -12.00 59.47 -37.20
CA HIS A 643 -11.57 58.65 -36.06
C HIS A 643 -10.07 58.33 -36.10
N HIS A 644 -9.54 57.95 -37.26
CA HIS A 644 -8.10 57.66 -37.44
C HIS A 644 -7.21 58.87 -37.20
N HIS A 645 -7.65 60.08 -37.58
CA HIS A 645 -6.86 61.30 -37.44
C HIS A 645 -7.05 62.00 -36.08
N ARG A 646 -8.25 61.93 -35.49
CA ARG A 646 -8.60 62.55 -34.20
C ARG A 646 -9.66 61.72 -33.44
N PRO A 647 -9.26 60.74 -32.63
CA PRO A 647 -10.21 59.94 -31.84
C PRO A 647 -10.98 60.78 -30.80
N SER A 648 -10.36 61.82 -30.24
CA SER A 648 -10.98 62.72 -29.24
C SER A 648 -12.08 63.62 -29.80
N ALA A 649 -12.07 63.90 -31.11
CA ALA A 649 -13.07 64.77 -31.76
C ALA A 649 -14.48 64.16 -31.73
N LEU A 650 -14.57 62.82 -31.72
CA LEU A 650 -15.82 62.07 -31.61
C LEU A 650 -16.40 62.08 -30.18
N ALA A 651 -15.60 62.50 -29.18
CA ALA A 651 -15.99 62.55 -27.78
C ALA A 651 -16.59 63.90 -27.36
N GLU A 652 -16.14 65.01 -27.94
CA GLU A 652 -16.36 66.36 -27.39
C GLU A 652 -17.55 67.13 -27.98
N GLN A 653 -17.95 66.93 -29.25
CA GLN A 653 -19.07 67.69 -29.85
C GLN A 653 -19.83 66.91 -30.96
N PRO A 654 -21.15 66.62 -30.81
CA PRO A 654 -21.96 66.01 -31.89
C PRO A 654 -22.11 66.91 -33.14
N GLY A 655 -21.76 68.20 -33.03
CA GLY A 655 -21.82 69.18 -34.11
C GLY A 655 -20.77 69.01 -35.22
N GLU A 656 -19.66 68.30 -34.98
CA GLU A 656 -18.66 68.04 -36.04
C GLU A 656 -19.11 66.98 -37.04
N LEU A 657 -19.96 66.03 -36.62
CA LEU A 657 -20.51 65.00 -37.49
C LEU A 657 -21.41 65.58 -38.60
N HIS A 658 -22.10 66.68 -38.29
CA HIS A 658 -22.96 67.40 -39.24
C HIS A 658 -22.16 68.26 -40.24
N LYS A 659 -20.86 68.48 -40.01
CA LYS A 659 -19.98 69.21 -40.93
C LYS A 659 -19.35 68.30 -42.00
N LEU A 660 -19.48 66.97 -41.84
CA LEU A 660 -18.98 66.00 -42.80
C LEU A 660 -19.83 66.02 -44.09
N PRO A 661 -19.22 65.81 -45.27
CA PRO A 661 -19.96 65.85 -46.55
C PRO A 661 -21.06 64.79 -46.55
N ALA A 662 -22.30 65.19 -46.87
CA ALA A 662 -23.42 64.26 -46.99
C ALA A 662 -23.18 63.29 -48.16
N PHE A 663 -23.50 62.01 -47.97
CA PHE A 663 -23.42 61.03 -49.05
C PHE A 663 -24.61 61.21 -49.98
N LEU A 664 -24.31 61.41 -51.26
CA LEU A 664 -25.31 61.50 -52.31
C LEU A 664 -25.33 60.17 -53.08
N PRO A 665 -26.39 59.34 -52.95
CA PRO A 665 -26.51 58.12 -53.72
C PRO A 665 -26.79 58.45 -55.19
N ASP A 666 -26.08 57.78 -56.07
CA ASP A 666 -26.22 57.80 -57.52
C ASP A 666 -27.24 56.77 -58.05
N TYR A 667 -27.93 56.08 -57.13
CA TYR A 667 -28.87 55.01 -57.41
C TYR A 667 -30.20 55.15 -56.64
N TRP A 668 -31.25 54.54 -57.19
CA TRP A 668 -32.49 54.25 -56.47
C TRP A 668 -32.40 52.86 -55.83
N ALA A 669 -32.87 52.71 -54.59
CA ALA A 669 -32.97 51.42 -53.92
C ALA A 669 -34.41 51.20 -53.44
N MET A 670 -35.08 50.18 -53.96
CA MET A 670 -36.48 49.88 -53.69
C MET A 670 -36.66 48.46 -53.18
N ALA A 671 -37.47 48.28 -52.15
CA ALA A 671 -37.86 46.96 -51.66
C ALA A 671 -38.73 46.22 -52.68
N GLN A 672 -38.47 44.93 -52.92
CA GLN A 672 -39.36 44.06 -53.70
C GLN A 672 -40.18 43.10 -52.84
N GLN A 673 -39.73 42.86 -51.61
CA GLN A 673 -40.31 41.93 -50.66
C GLN A 673 -40.16 42.51 -49.24
N ASN A 674 -40.75 41.83 -48.25
CA ASN A 674 -40.48 42.16 -46.85
C ASN A 674 -38.97 42.10 -46.61
N LEU A 675 -38.41 43.19 -46.10
CA LEU A 675 -36.99 43.33 -45.87
C LEU A 675 -36.71 43.40 -44.38
N GLN A 676 -35.70 42.69 -43.96
CA GLN A 676 -35.08 42.88 -42.66
C GLN A 676 -33.65 43.37 -42.90
N TYR A 677 -33.33 44.56 -42.40
CA TYR A 677 -32.01 45.15 -42.61
C TYR A 677 -31.54 45.91 -41.37
N LEU A 678 -30.23 46.00 -41.23
CA LEU A 678 -29.56 46.82 -40.25
C LEU A 678 -29.38 48.22 -40.85
N ARG A 679 -29.89 49.25 -40.17
CA ARG A 679 -29.71 50.66 -40.57
C ARG A 679 -28.73 51.35 -39.64
N LEU A 680 -27.54 51.66 -40.12
CA LEU A 680 -26.49 52.27 -39.33
C LEU A 680 -26.30 53.74 -39.71
N SER A 681 -26.67 54.67 -38.84
CA SER A 681 -26.41 56.09 -39.05
C SER A 681 -24.95 56.46 -38.74
N ARG A 682 -24.47 57.58 -39.28
CA ARG A 682 -23.14 58.12 -38.96
C ARG A 682 -22.91 58.29 -37.46
N ALA A 683 -23.92 58.77 -36.74
CA ALA A 683 -23.87 58.95 -35.28
C ALA A 683 -23.76 57.62 -34.53
N GLN A 684 -24.52 56.60 -34.97
CA GLN A 684 -24.45 55.25 -34.39
C GLN A 684 -23.09 54.58 -34.68
N TYR A 685 -22.54 54.77 -35.87
CA TYR A 685 -21.21 54.24 -36.20
C TYR A 685 -20.11 54.95 -35.41
N ALA A 686 -20.20 56.27 -35.22
CA ALA A 686 -19.30 57.01 -34.32
C ALA A 686 -19.37 56.51 -32.87
N ALA A 687 -20.59 56.24 -32.35
CA ALA A 687 -20.77 55.65 -31.04
C ALA A 687 -20.15 54.24 -30.95
N LEU A 688 -20.32 53.42 -31.98
CA LEU A 688 -19.75 52.08 -32.05
C LEU A 688 -18.21 52.08 -31.98
N LEU A 689 -17.56 53.02 -32.67
CA LEU A 689 -16.10 53.20 -32.61
C LEU A 689 -15.62 53.62 -31.22
N ARG A 690 -16.38 54.46 -30.51
CA ARG A 690 -16.07 54.83 -29.12
C ARG A 690 -16.16 53.64 -28.17
N ILE A 691 -17.17 52.79 -28.34
CA ILE A 691 -17.33 51.56 -27.56
C ILE A 691 -16.18 50.59 -27.87
N ALA A 692 -15.83 50.45 -29.16
CA ALA A 692 -14.71 49.61 -29.57
C ALA A 692 -13.38 50.04 -28.93
N ASP A 693 -13.09 51.34 -28.86
CA ASP A 693 -11.88 51.84 -28.22
C ASP A 693 -11.85 51.64 -26.70
N ALA A 694 -13.02 51.69 -26.04
CA ALA A 694 -13.14 51.38 -24.61
C ALA A 694 -12.94 49.89 -24.30
N VAL A 695 -13.26 49.00 -25.25
CA VAL A 695 -13.22 47.54 -25.09
C VAL A 695 -11.88 46.93 -25.52
N LYS A 696 -11.17 47.53 -26.50
CA LYS A 696 -9.84 47.07 -26.96
C LYS A 696 -8.81 46.75 -25.86
N PRO A 697 -8.69 47.50 -24.74
CA PRO A 697 -7.72 47.16 -23.69
C PRO A 697 -8.12 45.95 -22.83
N LEU A 698 -9.36 45.44 -22.92
CA LEU A 698 -9.91 44.37 -22.08
C LEU A 698 -9.90 42.98 -22.75
N ASP A 699 -9.55 42.88 -24.04
CA ASP A 699 -9.49 41.63 -24.83
C ASP A 699 -8.39 40.62 -24.36
N GLY A 700 -7.79 40.81 -23.17
CA GLY A 700 -6.66 40.02 -22.65
C GLY A 700 -6.74 39.52 -21.21
N THR A 701 -7.87 39.68 -20.49
CA THR A 701 -8.00 39.27 -19.07
C THR A 701 -8.98 38.11 -18.83
N SER A 702 -8.66 37.31 -17.81
CA SER A 702 -9.30 36.06 -17.36
C SER A 702 -10.82 36.11 -17.14
N ALA A 703 -11.45 34.93 -17.02
CA ALA A 703 -12.89 34.68 -16.93
C ALA A 703 -13.72 35.56 -15.95
N GLU A 704 -13.10 36.15 -14.92
CA GLU A 704 -13.75 37.13 -14.04
C GLU A 704 -14.11 38.46 -14.76
N GLY A 705 -13.40 38.80 -15.84
CA GLY A 705 -13.64 40.01 -16.64
C GLY A 705 -14.83 39.91 -17.60
N ALA A 706 -15.38 38.72 -17.88
CA ALA A 706 -16.48 38.56 -18.85
C ALA A 706 -17.81 39.15 -18.35
N ALA A 707 -18.09 39.04 -17.05
CA ALA A 707 -19.29 39.62 -16.43
C ALA A 707 -19.19 41.15 -16.33
N GLU A 708 -18.02 41.66 -15.92
CA GLU A 708 -17.74 43.11 -15.90
C GLU A 708 -17.79 43.70 -17.33
N LEU A 709 -17.31 42.96 -18.33
CA LEU A 709 -17.36 43.37 -19.73
C LEU A 709 -18.80 43.45 -20.25
N ASP A 710 -19.66 42.48 -19.94
CA ASP A 710 -21.07 42.52 -20.36
C ASP A 710 -21.84 43.65 -19.67
N GLU A 711 -21.55 43.93 -18.39
CA GLU A 711 -22.13 45.08 -17.67
C GLU A 711 -21.65 46.41 -18.25
N LEU A 712 -20.35 46.57 -18.53
CA LEU A 712 -19.79 47.75 -19.20
C LEU A 712 -20.37 47.95 -20.60
N LEU A 713 -20.47 46.89 -21.39
CA LEU A 713 -21.08 46.94 -22.72
C LEU A 713 -22.55 47.36 -22.64
N SER A 714 -23.33 46.80 -21.71
CA SER A 714 -24.73 47.17 -21.52
C SER A 714 -24.91 48.65 -21.15
N ASN A 715 -24.03 49.18 -20.28
CA ASN A 715 -24.03 50.59 -19.87
C ASN A 715 -23.58 51.53 -21.00
N LEU A 716 -22.57 51.15 -21.78
CA LEU A 716 -22.05 51.92 -22.89
C LEU A 716 -23.03 51.96 -24.08
N PHE A 717 -23.62 50.83 -24.45
CA PHE A 717 -24.67 50.80 -25.46
C PHE A 717 -25.93 51.55 -24.97
N GLY A 718 -26.33 51.39 -23.70
CA GLY A 718 -27.47 52.11 -23.13
C GLY A 718 -27.31 53.63 -23.05
N SER A 719 -26.08 54.15 -22.91
CA SER A 719 -25.79 55.59 -22.79
C SER A 719 -25.47 56.28 -24.12
N LEU A 720 -24.80 55.58 -25.05
CA LEU A 720 -24.30 56.16 -26.32
C LEU A 720 -25.17 55.82 -27.53
N PHE A 721 -26.00 54.76 -27.47
CA PHE A 721 -27.02 54.49 -28.49
C PHE A 721 -28.39 55.02 -28.03
N PRO A 722 -28.89 56.14 -28.57
CA PRO A 722 -30.23 56.60 -28.22
C PRO A 722 -31.27 55.55 -28.63
N ARG A 723 -32.14 55.16 -27.70
CA ARG A 723 -33.36 54.40 -28.03
C ARG A 723 -34.11 55.20 -29.09
N MET A 724 -34.41 54.60 -30.24
CA MET A 724 -35.34 55.16 -31.22
C MET A 724 -36.71 55.35 -30.56
N GLY A 725 -36.91 56.50 -29.92
CA GLY A 725 -38.21 57.03 -29.58
C GLY A 725 -38.85 57.46 -30.90
N SER A 726 -39.99 56.85 -31.20
CA SER A 726 -41.02 57.31 -32.14
C SER A 726 -40.62 58.51 -33.01
N GLU A 727 -40.33 58.27 -34.29
CA GLU A 727 -40.56 59.33 -35.28
C GLU A 727 -41.98 59.89 -35.04
N PRO A 728 -42.17 61.21 -34.92
CA PRO A 728 -43.51 61.75 -34.95
C PRO A 728 -44.07 61.40 -36.32
N ARG A 729 -45.11 60.57 -36.36
CA ARG A 729 -46.03 60.51 -37.49
C ARG A 729 -46.50 61.94 -37.73
N LYS A 730 -45.86 62.66 -38.65
CA LYS A 730 -46.44 63.87 -39.21
C LYS A 730 -47.56 63.40 -40.13
N ALA A 731 -48.74 63.91 -39.81
CA ALA A 731 -50.01 63.73 -40.50
C ALA A 731 -49.93 64.18 -41.96
#